data_AF-A0A1H7SCV3-F1
#
_entry.id   AF-A0A1H7SCV3-F1
#
_cell.length_a   1.000
_cell.length_b   1.000
_cell.length_c   1.000
_cell.angle_alpha   90.00
_cell.angle_beta   90.00
_cell.angle_gamma   90.00
#
_symmetry.space_group_name_H-M   'P 1'
#
loop_
_entity.id
_entity.type
_entity.pdbx_description
1 polymer ?
#
loop_
_entity_poly.entity_id
_entity_poly.type
_entity_poly.pdbx_seq_one_letter_code
_entity_poly.pdbx_strand_id
1 'polypeptide(L)'
;MKTLESYINGKWTTGSGDGLIMHDAVTGDPIGLSTTEGLDIPEVLQYGRTKGGEILRKMTFQERGNMLKSLALFLTKRKEQFYELSYRSGATRIDSWIDIEGGFGNLFANASLRKLFPNQSYHVEGDPIDLSRGGRFMAHHILVPKKGVAVHINAFNFPIWGMLEKCAVNWMAGMPAVVLPAPQTAYLTEAVVRVIVDSGILPEGSLQLLSGMTKNILDTVGSQDIVTFTGSAHTGRVLKAHPRLIEESVPFTMEADSLNACVLGEDAVPGTPEFDLFVKEVRKEMTVKTGQKCTAIRRIIVPSKLVEDVQIALGKQLDKVTIGDPRLKEVRMGALASKQQVESFRNNVTEIAKTAQIVYGDLDKIETVGADAQKGAFVSPILMRQDNPFQYTGVHEIEAFGPVSTIMPYDTLEDAITLSQMGKGSLVSSIFTYDDQIAKEYVVGAASHHGRILVGNRENAKQSTGHGSPLPMLTHGGPGRAGGGEEMGGMRGIKHYMQRCAIQGTPTTLTEVTGIYQANAKYKESDKHPFAYHWEDIQPGMSLKTHKRTITDTDIINFGNLTWDHFYAHTDITSLEGSIFEKRTAHGYFILAAAAGLFVYPNKGPVAANYGLEECRFLRPIYHNDTVYVRLTCKQKIDRDHRGKELPSGIAKWFVEVFDQDDELTAIATILTMVQKKSPFVQVNRSNIKGYLTQLNEDTKPKWGLMTAQHMLEHVEKTIRIAAGEIQDFDIATPEQYLEKVQEMVYNHKPMPRGHNHPLMKEGILEDLIHDDLETAKSKLLEAMDSFDVYFKENPDVITKNAVFGEMNKFEWDLLNVKHLNHHFDQFGLLD
;
A
#
# COMPACT_ATOMS: atom_id res chain seq x y z
N MET A 1 -15.25 36.89 -11.44
CA MET A 1 -15.27 35.41 -11.31
C MET A 1 -13.86 34.98 -10.92
N LYS A 2 -13.68 34.04 -9.97
CA LYS A 2 -12.33 33.63 -9.51
C LYS A 2 -11.70 32.70 -10.55
N THR A 3 -10.45 32.96 -10.94
CA THR A 3 -9.67 32.04 -11.78
C THR A 3 -9.01 30.98 -10.92
N LEU A 4 -9.07 29.74 -11.36
CA LEU A 4 -8.43 28.59 -10.72
C LEU A 4 -6.94 28.66 -10.97
N GLU A 5 -6.16 28.51 -9.90
CA GLU A 5 -4.71 28.57 -9.98
C GLU A 5 -4.11 27.21 -10.36
N SER A 6 -2.98 27.23 -11.05
CA SER A 6 -2.09 26.08 -11.25
C SER A 6 -1.00 26.09 -10.18
N TYR A 7 -0.58 24.92 -9.69
CA TYR A 7 0.57 24.79 -8.79
C TYR A 7 1.76 24.28 -9.58
N ILE A 8 2.67 25.20 -9.92
CA ILE A 8 3.79 24.95 -10.83
C ILE A 8 5.05 25.59 -10.27
N ASN A 9 6.20 24.95 -10.46
CA ASN A 9 7.51 25.48 -10.04
C ASN A 9 7.54 25.94 -8.57
N GLY A 10 6.84 25.19 -7.70
CA GLY A 10 6.73 25.46 -6.26
C GLY A 10 5.77 26.60 -5.87
N LYS A 11 4.97 27.13 -6.80
CA LYS A 11 4.14 28.32 -6.58
C LYS A 11 2.74 28.19 -7.19
N TRP A 12 1.77 28.83 -6.54
CA TRP A 12 0.44 29.05 -7.11
C TRP A 12 0.49 30.18 -8.15
N THR A 13 0.07 29.88 -9.38
CA THR A 13 0.13 30.80 -10.53
C THR A 13 -1.19 30.78 -11.29
N THR A 14 -1.68 31.95 -11.64
CA THR A 14 -2.90 32.10 -12.47
C THR A 14 -2.51 32.19 -13.94
N GLY A 15 -3.19 31.45 -14.82
CA GLY A 15 -3.04 31.62 -16.27
C GLY A 15 -3.71 32.89 -16.80
N SER A 16 -3.35 33.32 -18.00
CA SER A 16 -3.97 34.47 -18.68
C SER A 16 -5.20 34.09 -19.51
N GLY A 17 -5.87 35.07 -20.11
CA GLY A 17 -6.94 34.86 -21.10
C GLY A 17 -8.31 34.52 -20.53
N ASP A 18 -9.27 34.30 -21.44
CA ASP A 18 -10.70 34.14 -21.13
C ASP A 18 -11.08 32.72 -20.68
N GLY A 19 -10.19 31.74 -20.84
CA GLY A 19 -10.29 30.38 -20.27
C GLY A 19 -11.59 29.62 -20.56
N LEU A 20 -11.88 28.63 -19.71
CA LEU A 20 -13.15 27.91 -19.67
C LEU A 20 -13.90 28.19 -18.37
N ILE A 21 -15.19 28.48 -18.46
CA ILE A 21 -16.08 28.65 -17.30
C ILE A 21 -16.52 27.27 -16.82
N MET A 22 -16.21 26.98 -15.55
CA MET A 22 -16.72 25.83 -14.83
C MET A 22 -18.10 26.16 -14.26
N HIS A 23 -19.04 25.24 -14.35
CA HIS A 23 -20.42 25.43 -13.89
C HIS A 23 -20.77 24.45 -12.78
N ASP A 24 -21.63 24.86 -11.87
CA ASP A 24 -22.27 23.99 -10.91
C ASP A 24 -23.26 23.08 -11.64
N ALA A 25 -23.05 21.77 -11.53
CA ALA A 25 -23.87 20.77 -12.22
C ALA A 25 -25.33 20.77 -11.74
N VAL A 26 -25.62 21.28 -10.54
CA VAL A 26 -26.95 21.27 -9.93
C VAL A 26 -27.71 22.55 -10.30
N THR A 27 -27.05 23.71 -10.22
CA THR A 27 -27.73 25.01 -10.38
C THR A 27 -27.47 25.68 -11.74
N GLY A 28 -26.43 25.26 -12.46
CA GLY A 28 -25.96 25.92 -13.69
C GLY A 28 -25.13 27.19 -13.44
N ASP A 29 -24.95 27.60 -12.19
CA ASP A 29 -24.23 28.84 -11.87
C ASP A 29 -22.72 28.70 -12.12
N PRO A 30 -22.04 29.78 -12.56
CA PRO A 30 -20.60 29.74 -12.74
C PRO A 30 -19.86 29.58 -11.41
N ILE A 31 -18.90 28.65 -11.38
CA ILE A 31 -18.00 28.38 -10.24
C ILE A 31 -16.78 29.30 -10.31
N GLY A 32 -16.14 29.32 -11.48
CA GLY A 32 -14.82 29.86 -11.67
C GLY A 32 -14.33 29.66 -13.10
N LEU A 33 -13.16 30.22 -13.39
CA LEU A 33 -12.51 30.12 -14.70
C LEU A 33 -11.27 29.22 -14.61
N SER A 34 -11.02 28.36 -15.59
CA SER A 34 -9.77 27.58 -15.69
C SER A 34 -9.02 27.92 -16.97
N THR A 35 -7.71 28.16 -16.89
CA THR A 35 -6.84 28.49 -18.03
C THR A 35 -5.39 28.15 -17.70
N THR A 36 -4.66 27.62 -18.69
CA THR A 36 -3.20 27.43 -18.63
C THR A 36 -2.48 28.34 -19.63
N GLU A 37 -3.17 29.31 -20.22
CA GLU A 37 -2.54 30.26 -21.14
C GLU A 37 -1.47 31.08 -20.41
N GLY A 38 -0.36 31.35 -21.09
CA GLY A 38 0.78 32.08 -20.51
C GLY A 38 1.64 31.27 -19.54
N LEU A 39 1.31 30.01 -19.24
CA LEU A 39 2.14 29.14 -18.40
C LEU A 39 3.23 28.43 -19.23
N ASP A 40 4.44 28.36 -18.69
CA ASP A 40 5.57 27.65 -19.30
C ASP A 40 5.53 26.15 -18.98
N ILE A 41 4.75 25.40 -19.76
CA ILE A 41 4.54 23.95 -19.55
C ILE A 41 5.86 23.13 -19.64
N PRO A 42 6.78 23.40 -20.59
CA PRO A 42 8.10 22.76 -20.58
C PRO A 42 8.85 22.90 -19.25
N GLU A 43 8.87 24.10 -18.67
CA GLU A 43 9.53 24.32 -17.37
C GLU A 43 8.83 23.55 -16.25
N VAL A 44 7.49 23.42 -16.27
CA VAL A 44 6.76 22.57 -15.31
C VAL A 44 7.29 21.14 -15.36
N LEU A 45 7.39 20.52 -16.54
CA LEU A 45 7.90 19.16 -16.65
C LEU A 45 9.34 19.07 -16.14
N GLN A 46 10.19 20.04 -16.50
CA GLN A 46 11.59 20.07 -16.09
C GLN A 46 11.77 20.25 -14.58
N TYR A 47 10.95 21.06 -13.94
CA TYR A 47 10.94 21.27 -12.49
C TYR A 47 10.67 19.97 -11.74
N GLY A 48 9.67 19.21 -12.21
CA GLY A 48 9.37 17.89 -11.65
C GLY A 48 10.57 16.95 -11.73
N ARG A 49 11.20 16.85 -12.89
CA ARG A 49 12.35 15.94 -13.14
C ARG A 49 13.55 16.24 -12.22
N THR A 50 13.85 17.52 -12.02
CA THR A 50 15.08 18.00 -11.37
C THR A 50 14.93 18.37 -9.89
N LYS A 51 13.73 18.69 -9.41
CA LYS A 51 13.48 18.99 -7.99
C LYS A 51 12.84 17.83 -7.27
N GLY A 52 11.59 17.50 -7.61
CA GLY A 52 10.84 16.43 -6.94
C GLY A 52 11.47 15.06 -7.18
N GLY A 53 11.79 14.77 -8.43
CA GLY A 53 12.34 13.47 -8.82
C GLY A 53 13.69 13.16 -8.17
N GLU A 54 14.57 14.15 -7.98
CA GLU A 54 15.87 13.90 -7.34
C GLU A 54 15.75 13.44 -5.89
N ILE A 55 14.82 14.02 -5.14
CA ILE A 55 14.60 13.66 -3.74
C ILE A 55 13.88 12.31 -3.65
N LEU A 56 12.78 12.13 -4.40
CA LEU A 56 11.99 10.90 -4.39
C LEU A 56 12.81 9.66 -4.77
N ARG A 57 13.74 9.78 -5.73
CA ARG A 57 14.60 8.65 -6.15
C ARG A 57 15.68 8.30 -5.13
N LYS A 58 16.08 9.23 -4.26
CA LYS A 58 17.03 8.96 -3.17
C LYS A 58 16.35 8.27 -1.99
N MET A 59 15.06 8.54 -1.78
CA MET A 59 14.29 7.89 -0.74
C MET A 59 14.19 6.37 -0.99
N THR A 60 14.04 5.59 0.07
CA THR A 60 13.72 4.17 -0.02
C THR A 60 12.21 3.96 -0.22
N PHE A 61 11.80 2.77 -0.65
CA PHE A 61 10.38 2.42 -0.66
C PHE A 61 9.72 2.54 0.72
N GLN A 62 10.45 2.30 1.81
CA GLN A 62 9.92 2.44 3.16
C GLN A 62 9.59 3.90 3.49
N GLU A 63 10.51 4.81 3.16
CA GLU A 63 10.32 6.25 3.36
C GLU A 63 9.16 6.77 2.51
N ARG A 64 9.11 6.39 1.23
CA ARG A 64 8.01 6.79 0.34
C ARG A 64 6.66 6.24 0.82
N GLY A 65 6.60 4.98 1.26
CA GLY A 65 5.38 4.41 1.82
C GLY A 65 4.93 5.09 3.11
N ASN A 66 5.86 5.47 3.99
CA ASN A 66 5.54 6.22 5.22
C ASN A 66 5.12 7.67 4.93
N MET A 67 5.68 8.31 3.90
CA MET A 67 5.24 9.60 3.38
C MET A 67 3.78 9.52 2.90
N LEU A 68 3.43 8.52 2.08
CA LEU A 68 2.06 8.30 1.62
C LEU A 68 1.08 8.05 2.79
N LYS A 69 1.49 7.24 3.78
CA LYS A 69 0.68 7.01 5.00
C LYS A 69 0.40 8.31 5.75
N SER A 70 1.42 9.15 5.90
CA SER A 70 1.32 10.43 6.60
C SER A 70 0.37 11.37 5.86
N LEU A 71 0.48 11.43 4.54
CA LEU A 71 -0.41 12.22 3.69
C LEU A 71 -1.86 11.74 3.79
N ALA A 72 -2.09 10.43 3.72
CA ALA A 72 -3.43 9.85 3.85
C ALA A 72 -4.09 10.25 5.18
N LEU A 73 -3.38 10.08 6.30
CA LEU A 73 -3.86 10.50 7.63
C LEU A 73 -4.15 12.01 7.70
N PHE A 74 -3.33 12.83 7.06
CA PHE A 74 -3.49 14.28 7.03
C PHE A 74 -4.76 14.70 6.28
N LEU A 75 -5.01 14.10 5.12
CA LEU A 75 -6.17 14.38 4.27
C LEU A 75 -7.48 13.86 4.87
N THR A 76 -7.48 12.64 5.44
CA THR A 76 -8.67 12.06 6.07
C THR A 76 -9.21 12.94 7.20
N LYS A 77 -8.34 13.58 7.98
CA LYS A 77 -8.74 14.52 9.05
C LYS A 77 -9.40 15.80 8.53
N ARG A 78 -9.29 16.10 7.23
CA ARG A 78 -9.73 17.34 6.58
C ARG A 78 -10.78 17.12 5.50
N LYS A 79 -11.36 15.92 5.43
CA LYS A 79 -12.21 15.48 4.32
C LYS A 79 -13.52 16.25 4.13
N GLU A 80 -14.12 16.76 5.22
CA GLU A 80 -15.47 17.36 5.16
C GLU A 80 -15.56 18.58 4.23
N GLN A 81 -14.50 19.37 4.11
CA GLN A 81 -14.49 20.53 3.20
C GLN A 81 -14.61 20.13 1.71
N PHE A 82 -14.14 18.92 1.35
CA PHE A 82 -14.20 18.44 -0.02
C PHE A 82 -15.60 17.94 -0.39
N TYR A 83 -16.38 17.45 0.58
CA TYR A 83 -17.77 17.04 0.35
C TYR A 83 -18.64 18.23 -0.05
N GLU A 84 -18.50 19.37 0.62
CA GLU A 84 -19.27 20.58 0.29
C GLU A 84 -19.01 21.03 -1.15
N LEU A 85 -17.75 21.01 -1.56
CA LEU A 85 -17.36 21.33 -2.93
C LEU A 85 -17.85 20.26 -3.92
N SER A 86 -17.88 19.00 -3.51
CA SER A 86 -18.25 17.86 -4.37
C SER A 86 -19.72 17.86 -4.77
N TYR A 87 -20.63 18.42 -3.96
CA TYR A 87 -22.04 18.57 -4.34
C TYR A 87 -22.24 19.36 -5.64
N ARG A 88 -21.33 20.29 -5.95
CA ARG A 88 -21.35 21.10 -7.19
C ARG A 88 -21.04 20.28 -8.43
N SER A 89 -20.52 19.06 -8.28
CA SER A 89 -20.33 18.10 -9.37
C SER A 89 -21.59 17.28 -9.67
N GLY A 90 -22.66 17.48 -8.91
CA GLY A 90 -23.89 16.70 -8.99
C GLY A 90 -23.84 15.38 -8.21
N ALA A 91 -22.73 15.07 -7.53
CA ALA A 91 -22.58 13.85 -6.75
C ALA A 91 -23.32 13.93 -5.41
N THR A 92 -24.03 12.87 -5.02
CA THR A 92 -24.56 12.71 -3.66
C THR A 92 -23.43 12.46 -2.66
N ARG A 93 -23.70 12.54 -1.34
CA ARG A 93 -22.66 12.25 -0.34
C ARG A 93 -22.02 10.87 -0.50
N ILE A 94 -22.80 9.85 -0.87
CA ILE A 94 -22.28 8.48 -1.10
C ILE A 94 -21.40 8.46 -2.36
N ASP A 95 -21.81 9.15 -3.41
CA ASP A 95 -21.03 9.28 -4.64
C ASP A 95 -19.70 10.03 -4.42
N SER A 96 -19.74 11.09 -3.63
CA SER A 96 -18.56 11.86 -3.21
C SER A 96 -17.66 11.04 -2.29
N TRP A 97 -18.22 10.17 -1.45
CA TRP A 97 -17.45 9.27 -0.59
C TRP A 97 -16.55 8.35 -1.41
N ILE A 98 -17.05 7.83 -2.54
CA ILE A 98 -16.26 6.99 -3.47
C ILE A 98 -15.07 7.77 -4.04
N ASP A 99 -15.26 9.03 -4.46
CA ASP A 99 -14.19 9.85 -5.03
C ASP A 99 -13.17 10.32 -3.97
N ILE A 100 -13.67 10.88 -2.86
CA ILE A 100 -12.84 11.47 -1.80
C ILE A 100 -12.13 10.38 -1.00
N GLU A 101 -12.89 9.49 -0.37
CA GLU A 101 -12.33 8.50 0.55
C GLU A 101 -11.73 7.32 -0.21
N GLY A 102 -12.23 6.99 -1.40
CA GLY A 102 -11.54 6.07 -2.30
C GLY A 102 -10.16 6.60 -2.74
N GLY A 103 -10.06 7.91 -3.04
CA GLY A 103 -8.78 8.56 -3.35
C GLY A 103 -7.80 8.52 -2.18
N PHE A 104 -8.26 8.84 -0.96
CA PHE A 104 -7.41 8.76 0.24
C PHE A 104 -7.05 7.31 0.60
N GLY A 105 -7.96 6.37 0.35
CA GLY A 105 -7.74 4.93 0.52
C GLY A 105 -6.61 4.40 -0.37
N ASN A 106 -6.47 4.92 -1.59
CA ASN A 106 -5.36 4.57 -2.49
C ASN A 106 -3.99 4.91 -1.89
N LEU A 107 -3.87 6.03 -1.17
CA LEU A 107 -2.64 6.39 -0.45
C LEU A 107 -2.32 5.37 0.66
N PHE A 108 -3.32 4.94 1.44
CA PHE A 108 -3.13 3.91 2.47
C PHE A 108 -2.77 2.54 1.90
N ALA A 109 -3.42 2.14 0.81
CA ALA A 109 -3.14 0.86 0.16
C ALA A 109 -1.71 0.82 -0.38
N ASN A 110 -1.29 1.85 -1.12
CA ASN A 110 0.07 1.95 -1.64
C ASN A 110 1.12 2.12 -0.54
N ALA A 111 0.82 2.87 0.53
CA ALA A 111 1.68 2.95 1.70
C ALA A 111 1.92 1.56 2.34
N SER A 112 0.93 0.68 2.30
CA SER A 112 1.04 -0.68 2.85
C SER A 112 1.87 -1.60 1.97
N LEU A 113 1.90 -1.38 0.66
CA LEU A 113 2.74 -2.13 -0.29
C LEU A 113 4.23 -2.01 0.01
N ARG A 114 4.68 -0.96 0.72
CA ARG A 114 6.09 -0.82 1.13
C ARG A 114 6.66 -2.07 1.79
N LYS A 115 5.83 -2.84 2.51
CA LYS A 115 6.23 -4.08 3.18
C LYS A 115 6.67 -5.18 2.22
N LEU A 116 6.26 -5.09 0.95
CA LEU A 116 6.64 -5.99 -0.13
C LEU A 116 7.88 -5.52 -0.89
N PHE A 117 8.44 -4.36 -0.52
CA PHE A 117 9.64 -3.79 -1.13
C PHE A 117 10.80 -3.74 -0.13
N PRO A 118 12.06 -3.81 -0.60
CA PRO A 118 13.22 -3.67 0.27
C PRO A 118 13.31 -2.26 0.86
N ASN A 119 14.09 -2.09 1.94
CA ASN A 119 14.49 -0.76 2.42
C ASN A 119 15.63 -0.19 1.56
N GLN A 120 15.36 -0.03 0.27
CA GLN A 120 16.27 0.49 -0.75
C GLN A 120 15.50 1.40 -1.71
N SER A 121 16.21 2.16 -2.55
CA SER A 121 15.60 3.04 -3.56
C SER A 121 15.14 2.30 -4.83
N TYR A 122 15.63 1.07 -5.05
CA TYR A 122 15.31 0.20 -6.17
C TYR A 122 14.87 -1.19 -5.68
N HIS A 123 14.28 -1.98 -6.58
CA HIS A 123 13.72 -3.29 -6.27
C HIS A 123 14.42 -4.39 -7.09
N VAL A 124 14.55 -5.57 -6.52
CA VAL A 124 15.09 -6.77 -7.17
C VAL A 124 13.92 -7.69 -7.48
N GLU A 125 13.79 -8.13 -8.73
CA GLU A 125 12.61 -8.85 -9.21
C GLU A 125 12.91 -10.29 -9.61
N GLY A 126 12.06 -11.20 -9.12
CA GLY A 126 12.10 -12.61 -9.46
C GLY A 126 13.25 -13.35 -8.78
N ASP A 127 13.65 -14.46 -9.37
CA ASP A 127 14.76 -15.28 -8.91
C ASP A 127 16.04 -15.01 -9.73
N PRO A 128 17.23 -15.27 -9.16
CA PRO A 128 18.47 -15.25 -9.91
C PRO A 128 18.51 -16.33 -11.00
N ILE A 129 19.21 -16.07 -12.09
CA ILE A 129 19.34 -16.96 -13.26
C ILE A 129 20.81 -17.34 -13.43
N ASP A 130 21.15 -18.62 -13.28
CA ASP A 130 22.50 -19.11 -13.62
C ASP A 130 22.68 -19.16 -15.13
N LEU A 131 23.78 -18.58 -15.61
CA LEU A 131 24.14 -18.52 -17.03
C LEU A 131 25.44 -19.27 -17.33
N SER A 132 25.95 -20.06 -16.38
CA SER A 132 27.26 -20.71 -16.52
C SER A 132 27.31 -22.11 -15.93
N ARG A 133 28.15 -22.96 -16.53
CA ARG A 133 28.51 -24.24 -15.90
C ARG A 133 29.38 -23.93 -14.68
N GLY A 134 28.88 -24.25 -13.49
CA GLY A 134 29.56 -24.02 -12.21
C GLY A 134 29.19 -22.71 -11.49
N GLY A 135 28.16 -21.98 -11.95
CA GLY A 135 27.55 -20.90 -11.16
C GLY A 135 28.44 -19.67 -10.91
N ARG A 136 29.31 -19.30 -11.87
CA ARG A 136 30.24 -18.15 -11.73
C ARG A 136 29.83 -16.92 -12.54
N PHE A 137 28.89 -17.08 -13.48
CA PHE A 137 28.28 -16.00 -14.24
C PHE A 137 26.78 -16.19 -14.27
N MET A 138 26.05 -15.15 -13.87
CA MET A 138 24.60 -15.22 -13.66
C MET A 138 23.95 -13.87 -14.00
N ALA A 139 22.62 -13.86 -14.04
CA ALA A 139 21.82 -12.67 -14.24
C ALA A 139 20.76 -12.51 -13.15
N HIS A 140 20.30 -11.27 -13.00
CA HIS A 140 19.10 -10.95 -12.22
C HIS A 140 18.43 -9.70 -12.80
N HIS A 141 17.18 -9.43 -12.41
CA HIS A 141 16.45 -8.25 -12.83
C HIS A 141 16.34 -7.28 -11.66
N ILE A 142 16.64 -6.01 -11.93
CA ILE A 142 16.34 -4.90 -11.03
C ILE A 142 15.33 -3.98 -11.67
N LEU A 143 14.60 -3.25 -10.83
CA LEU A 143 13.70 -2.18 -11.19
C LEU A 143 14.19 -0.92 -10.50
N VAL A 144 14.58 0.09 -11.27
CA VAL A 144 15.01 1.40 -10.76
C VAL A 144 13.98 2.47 -11.09
N PRO A 145 13.74 3.47 -10.22
CA PRO A 145 12.85 4.58 -10.55
C PRO A 145 13.26 5.28 -11.85
N LYS A 146 12.31 5.56 -12.76
CA LYS A 146 12.60 6.36 -13.95
C LYS A 146 12.98 7.79 -13.59
N LYS A 147 13.81 8.42 -14.44
CA LYS A 147 14.33 9.78 -14.19
C LYS A 147 13.46 10.92 -14.75
N GLY A 148 12.25 10.61 -15.22
CA GLY A 148 11.31 11.59 -15.78
C GLY A 148 10.24 12.07 -14.80
N VAL A 149 9.12 12.54 -15.35
CA VAL A 149 7.85 12.90 -14.70
C VAL A 149 6.70 12.02 -15.19
N ALA A 150 5.75 11.74 -14.31
CA ALA A 150 4.48 11.11 -14.65
C ALA A 150 3.46 12.21 -14.98
N VAL A 151 3.01 12.27 -16.24
CA VAL A 151 1.98 13.20 -16.70
C VAL A 151 0.63 12.50 -16.64
N HIS A 152 -0.26 12.96 -15.78
CA HIS A 152 -1.59 12.41 -15.58
C HIS A 152 -2.65 13.33 -16.21
N ILE A 153 -3.22 12.92 -17.33
CA ILE A 153 -4.33 13.62 -18.00
C ILE A 153 -5.62 12.90 -17.59
N ASN A 154 -6.39 13.52 -16.70
CA ASN A 154 -7.48 12.86 -15.98
C ASN A 154 -8.86 13.26 -16.49
N ALA A 155 -9.83 12.35 -16.37
CA ALA A 155 -11.23 12.59 -16.68
C ALA A 155 -11.96 13.38 -15.59
N PHE A 156 -13.18 13.83 -15.91
CA PHE A 156 -14.01 14.69 -15.05
C PHE A 156 -14.74 13.94 -13.93
N ASN A 157 -14.91 12.63 -14.06
CA ASN A 157 -15.80 11.85 -13.19
C ASN A 157 -15.26 11.66 -11.77
N PHE A 158 -13.94 11.48 -11.65
CA PHE A 158 -13.25 11.24 -10.38
C PHE A 158 -12.07 12.21 -10.20
N PRO A 159 -12.33 13.50 -9.90
CA PRO A 159 -11.29 14.52 -9.79
C PRO A 159 -10.31 14.27 -8.63
N ILE A 160 -10.72 13.53 -7.59
CA ILE A 160 -9.85 13.21 -6.44
C ILE A 160 -9.30 11.79 -6.56
N TRP A 161 -10.18 10.79 -6.76
CA TRP A 161 -9.76 9.40 -6.89
C TRP A 161 -8.85 9.19 -8.10
N GLY A 162 -9.21 9.71 -9.28
CA GLY A 162 -8.41 9.55 -10.49
C GLY A 162 -7.04 10.25 -10.43
N MET A 163 -6.92 11.30 -9.62
CA MET A 163 -5.60 11.88 -9.31
C MET A 163 -4.82 10.97 -8.36
N LEU A 164 -5.41 10.60 -7.23
CA LEU A 164 -4.71 9.94 -6.14
C LEU A 164 -4.42 8.46 -6.36
N GLU A 165 -5.21 7.77 -7.17
CA GLU A 165 -4.90 6.39 -7.56
C GLU A 165 -3.60 6.33 -8.37
N LYS A 166 -3.40 7.27 -9.31
CA LYS A 166 -2.16 7.40 -10.10
C LYS A 166 -1.00 7.93 -9.26
N CYS A 167 -1.23 9.07 -8.60
CA CYS A 167 -0.23 9.78 -7.79
C CYS A 167 0.40 8.88 -6.71
N ALA A 168 -0.43 8.09 -6.01
CA ALA A 168 0.05 7.18 -4.98
C ALA A 168 1.05 6.16 -5.54
N VAL A 169 0.83 5.69 -6.77
CA VAL A 169 1.65 4.66 -7.41
C VAL A 169 2.98 5.22 -7.91
N ASN A 170 2.99 6.34 -8.64
CA ASN A 170 4.25 6.91 -9.13
C ASN A 170 5.10 7.48 -7.98
N TRP A 171 4.50 8.07 -6.94
CA TRP A 171 5.24 8.47 -5.75
C TRP A 171 5.84 7.27 -5.03
N MET A 172 5.12 6.16 -4.91
CA MET A 172 5.69 4.93 -4.34
C MET A 172 6.88 4.41 -5.17
N ALA A 173 6.81 4.56 -6.50
CA ALA A 173 7.90 4.22 -7.43
C ALA A 173 9.05 5.23 -7.47
N GLY A 174 8.94 6.39 -6.82
CA GLY A 174 9.98 7.42 -6.78
C GLY A 174 9.97 8.39 -7.97
N MET A 175 8.82 8.58 -8.63
CA MET A 175 8.64 9.46 -9.78
C MET A 175 7.68 10.63 -9.42
N PRO A 176 8.00 11.88 -9.79
CA PRO A 176 7.14 13.06 -9.55
C PRO A 176 5.95 13.10 -10.52
N ALA A 177 4.86 13.79 -10.14
CA ALA A 177 3.63 13.88 -10.92
C ALA A 177 3.35 15.31 -11.43
N VAL A 178 2.82 15.40 -12.65
CA VAL A 178 2.19 16.60 -13.23
C VAL A 178 0.75 16.22 -13.60
N VAL A 179 -0.22 16.81 -12.90
CA VAL A 179 -1.64 16.46 -13.03
C VAL A 179 -2.36 17.53 -13.85
N LEU A 180 -3.07 17.08 -14.89
CA LEU A 180 -3.97 17.89 -15.72
C LEU A 180 -5.40 17.31 -15.58
N PRO A 181 -6.20 17.80 -14.62
CA PRO A 181 -7.59 17.37 -14.47
C PRO A 181 -8.48 17.95 -15.57
N ALA A 182 -9.56 17.24 -15.89
CA ALA A 182 -10.59 17.77 -16.78
C ALA A 182 -11.22 19.05 -16.19
N PRO A 183 -11.35 20.14 -16.98
CA PRO A 183 -11.80 21.45 -16.49
C PRO A 183 -13.11 21.43 -15.71
N GLN A 184 -14.07 20.59 -16.09
CA GLN A 184 -15.44 20.57 -15.55
C GLN A 184 -15.47 20.39 -14.02
N THR A 185 -14.53 19.64 -13.47
CA THR A 185 -14.46 19.31 -12.04
C THR A 185 -13.08 19.61 -11.42
N ALA A 186 -12.21 20.33 -12.13
CA ALA A 186 -10.84 20.63 -11.72
C ALA A 186 -10.75 21.39 -10.38
N TYR A 187 -11.79 22.13 -10.00
CA TYR A 187 -11.86 22.84 -8.72
C TYR A 187 -11.75 21.89 -7.51
N LEU A 188 -12.21 20.63 -7.63
CA LEU A 188 -12.05 19.62 -6.57
C LEU A 188 -10.60 19.14 -6.47
N THR A 189 -9.99 18.84 -7.62
CA THR A 189 -8.58 18.45 -7.69
C THR A 189 -7.69 19.54 -7.10
N GLU A 190 -7.90 20.80 -7.51
CA GLU A 190 -7.15 21.95 -7.01
C GLU A 190 -7.26 22.11 -5.48
N ALA A 191 -8.48 22.03 -4.93
CA ALA A 191 -8.69 22.11 -3.49
C ALA A 191 -7.93 21.03 -2.72
N VAL A 192 -7.89 19.80 -3.22
CA VAL A 192 -7.11 18.71 -2.60
C VAL A 192 -5.61 18.95 -2.76
N VAL A 193 -5.14 19.34 -3.95
CA VAL A 193 -3.71 19.66 -4.19
C VAL A 193 -3.24 20.76 -3.26
N ARG A 194 -4.05 21.79 -3.02
CA ARG A 194 -3.74 22.86 -2.06
C ARG A 194 -3.50 22.33 -0.66
N VAL A 195 -4.40 21.50 -0.15
CA VAL A 195 -4.23 20.87 1.16
C VAL A 195 -3.01 19.93 1.19
N ILE A 196 -2.68 19.25 0.09
CA ILE A 196 -1.46 18.43 -0.03
C ILE A 196 -0.21 19.31 0.06
N VAL A 197 -0.14 20.40 -0.71
CA VAL A 197 1.00 21.32 -0.75
C VAL A 197 1.21 21.97 0.62
N ASP A 198 0.14 22.49 1.23
CA ASP A 198 0.18 23.15 2.54
C ASP A 198 0.63 22.22 3.67
N SER A 199 0.53 20.90 3.48
CA SER A 199 0.99 19.92 4.46
C SER A 199 2.51 19.84 4.61
N GLY A 200 3.26 20.22 3.56
CA GLY A 200 4.71 20.05 3.50
C GLY A 200 5.20 18.59 3.54
N ILE A 201 4.31 17.61 3.42
CA ILE A 201 4.65 16.18 3.52
C ILE A 201 5.40 15.69 2.29
N LEU A 202 5.00 16.14 1.09
CA LEU A 202 5.68 15.80 -0.16
C LEU A 202 6.89 16.73 -0.37
N PRO A 203 8.03 16.21 -0.86
CA PRO A 203 9.12 17.06 -1.31
C PRO A 203 8.65 18.02 -2.41
N GLU A 204 9.18 19.24 -2.41
CA GLU A 204 8.87 20.23 -3.43
C GLU A 204 9.14 19.69 -4.85
N GLY A 205 8.24 19.98 -5.79
CA GLY A 205 8.29 19.48 -7.17
C GLY A 205 7.80 18.04 -7.35
N SER A 206 7.42 17.32 -6.28
CA SER A 206 6.87 15.96 -6.38
C SER A 206 5.45 15.91 -6.96
N LEU A 207 4.71 17.02 -6.82
CA LEU A 207 3.37 17.20 -7.33
C LEU A 207 3.27 18.59 -7.97
N GLN A 208 2.74 18.64 -9.19
CA GLN A 208 2.37 19.86 -9.89
C GLN A 208 0.97 19.70 -10.49
N LEU A 209 0.26 20.82 -10.63
CA LEU A 209 -1.10 20.89 -11.10
C LEU A 209 -1.24 21.94 -12.20
N LEU A 210 -1.89 21.57 -13.30
CA LEU A 210 -2.27 22.48 -14.37
C LEU A 210 -3.79 22.61 -14.43
N SER A 211 -4.31 23.79 -14.10
CA SER A 211 -5.76 24.05 -13.99
C SER A 211 -6.32 24.66 -15.27
N GLY A 212 -6.63 23.83 -16.27
CA GLY A 212 -7.23 24.26 -17.53
C GLY A 212 -6.99 23.27 -18.68
N MET A 213 -7.10 23.73 -19.92
CA MET A 213 -6.72 22.94 -21.09
C MET A 213 -5.39 23.42 -21.66
N THR A 214 -4.51 22.47 -21.97
CA THR A 214 -3.23 22.74 -22.64
C THR A 214 -3.09 21.90 -23.90
N LYS A 215 -2.46 22.47 -24.94
CA LYS A 215 -2.16 21.81 -26.22
C LYS A 215 -0.73 21.30 -26.32
N ASN A 216 0.18 21.77 -25.46
CA ASN A 216 1.62 21.55 -25.56
C ASN A 216 2.21 20.70 -24.42
N ILE A 217 1.36 20.05 -23.60
CA ILE A 217 1.83 19.20 -22.48
C ILE A 217 2.69 18.02 -22.93
N LEU A 218 2.54 17.58 -24.18
CA LEU A 218 3.29 16.48 -24.77
C LEU A 218 4.49 16.95 -25.60
N ASP A 219 4.73 18.24 -25.76
CA ASP A 219 5.75 18.74 -26.72
C ASP A 219 7.17 18.45 -26.24
N THR A 220 7.37 18.39 -24.91
CA THR A 220 8.69 18.24 -24.27
C THR A 220 8.77 17.06 -23.32
N VAL A 221 7.87 16.08 -23.46
CA VAL A 221 8.07 14.75 -22.85
C VAL A 221 9.26 14.07 -23.51
N GLY A 222 9.94 13.20 -22.77
CA GLY A 222 11.09 12.41 -23.22
C GLY A 222 11.00 10.95 -22.77
N SER A 223 11.93 10.13 -23.25
CA SER A 223 11.95 8.66 -23.04
C SER A 223 11.91 8.15 -21.59
N GLN A 224 12.17 9.03 -20.61
CA GLN A 224 12.11 8.71 -19.17
C GLN A 224 10.79 9.12 -18.51
N ASP A 225 9.94 9.88 -19.19
CA ASP A 225 8.62 10.25 -18.70
C ASP A 225 7.62 9.13 -18.94
N ILE A 226 6.45 9.25 -18.31
CA ILE A 226 5.30 8.38 -18.55
C ILE A 226 4.08 9.26 -18.69
N VAL A 227 3.24 8.96 -19.68
CA VAL A 227 1.96 9.64 -19.85
C VAL A 227 0.84 8.65 -19.57
N THR A 228 -0.07 9.01 -18.68
CA THR A 228 -1.30 8.24 -18.42
C THR A 228 -2.50 9.11 -18.75
N PHE A 229 -3.40 8.58 -19.56
CA PHE A 229 -4.61 9.26 -19.97
C PHE A 229 -5.85 8.47 -19.54
N THR A 230 -6.81 9.17 -18.93
CA THR A 230 -8.17 8.68 -18.73
C THR A 230 -9.15 9.64 -19.41
N GLY A 231 -10.00 9.12 -20.30
CA GLY A 231 -11.03 9.93 -20.98
C GLY A 231 -11.60 9.23 -22.20
N SER A 232 -12.11 9.99 -23.18
CA SER A 232 -12.73 9.37 -24.36
C SER A 232 -11.72 8.59 -25.22
N ALA A 233 -12.17 7.52 -25.86
CA ALA A 233 -11.33 6.73 -26.75
C ALA A 233 -10.82 7.54 -27.95
N HIS A 234 -11.59 8.52 -28.42
CA HIS A 234 -11.17 9.42 -29.49
C HIS A 234 -10.00 10.31 -29.05
N THR A 235 -10.13 11.03 -27.94
CA THR A 235 -9.08 11.90 -27.41
C THR A 235 -7.82 11.11 -27.08
N GLY A 236 -7.96 9.94 -26.45
CA GLY A 236 -6.83 9.07 -26.14
C GLY A 236 -6.04 8.63 -27.38
N ARG A 237 -6.73 8.28 -28.48
CA ARG A 237 -6.06 7.96 -29.76
C ARG A 237 -5.32 9.14 -30.36
N VAL A 238 -5.91 10.35 -30.30
CA VAL A 238 -5.25 11.57 -30.78
C VAL A 238 -3.97 11.85 -29.99
N LEU A 239 -4.04 11.75 -28.66
CA LEU A 239 -2.86 11.94 -27.80
C LEU A 239 -1.81 10.85 -28.02
N LYS A 240 -2.21 9.58 -28.11
CA LYS A 240 -1.31 8.45 -28.36
C LYS A 240 -0.56 8.57 -29.69
N ALA A 241 -1.16 9.22 -30.69
CA ALA A 241 -0.56 9.48 -31.99
C ALA A 241 0.37 10.72 -32.02
N HIS A 242 0.58 11.39 -30.88
CA HIS A 242 1.41 12.58 -30.82
C HIS A 242 2.86 12.28 -31.26
N PRO A 243 3.45 13.04 -32.21
CA PRO A 243 4.77 12.72 -32.79
C PRO A 243 5.87 12.55 -31.74
N ARG A 244 5.85 13.40 -30.70
CA ARG A 244 6.85 13.35 -29.62
C ARG A 244 6.82 12.02 -28.86
N LEU A 245 5.65 11.43 -28.62
CA LEU A 245 5.55 10.13 -27.92
C LEU A 245 6.19 9.02 -28.74
N ILE A 246 6.03 9.07 -30.06
CA ILE A 246 6.58 8.08 -30.99
C ILE A 246 8.10 8.25 -31.09
N GLU A 247 8.57 9.49 -31.29
CA GLU A 247 9.99 9.83 -31.40
C GLU A 247 10.78 9.39 -30.16
N GLU A 248 10.27 9.72 -28.97
CA GLU A 248 10.94 9.42 -27.70
C GLU A 248 10.56 8.04 -27.12
N SER A 249 9.67 7.30 -27.80
CA SER A 249 9.13 6.03 -27.33
C SER A 249 8.59 6.09 -25.90
N VAL A 250 7.87 7.18 -25.57
CA VAL A 250 7.35 7.43 -24.23
C VAL A 250 6.21 6.46 -23.94
N PRO A 251 6.25 5.72 -22.80
CA PRO A 251 5.13 4.90 -22.39
C PRO A 251 3.84 5.73 -22.25
N PHE A 252 2.80 5.29 -22.95
CA PHE A 252 1.47 5.91 -22.92
C PHE A 252 0.44 4.88 -22.47
N THR A 253 -0.03 5.01 -21.22
CA THR A 253 -1.11 4.19 -20.67
C THR A 253 -2.45 4.89 -20.95
N MET A 254 -3.39 4.15 -21.54
CA MET A 254 -4.69 4.68 -21.92
C MET A 254 -5.79 3.87 -21.23
N GLU A 255 -6.61 4.57 -20.46
CA GLU A 255 -7.92 4.11 -20.00
C GLU A 255 -8.99 4.91 -20.76
N ALA A 256 -9.90 4.21 -21.43
CA ALA A 256 -10.91 4.80 -22.29
C ALA A 256 -12.32 4.24 -22.06
N ASP A 257 -13.27 4.73 -22.86
CA ASP A 257 -14.66 4.27 -22.96
C ASP A 257 -14.78 2.73 -22.86
N SER A 258 -15.78 2.24 -22.14
CA SER A 258 -15.91 0.80 -21.85
C SER A 258 -17.38 0.37 -21.71
N LEU A 259 -17.80 -0.58 -22.55
CA LEU A 259 -19.14 -1.17 -22.48
C LEU A 259 -19.15 -2.39 -21.56
N ASN A 260 -19.04 -2.15 -20.26
CA ASN A 260 -18.97 -3.22 -19.26
C ASN A 260 -20.24 -4.08 -19.25
N ALA A 261 -20.06 -5.38 -19.03
CA ALA A 261 -21.12 -6.37 -19.07
C ALA A 261 -21.48 -6.90 -17.67
N CYS A 262 -22.75 -7.25 -17.49
CA CYS A 262 -23.24 -7.96 -16.31
C CYS A 262 -24.10 -9.14 -16.79
N VAL A 263 -23.65 -10.36 -16.48
CA VAL A 263 -24.27 -11.61 -16.91
C VAL A 263 -25.06 -12.21 -15.76
N LEU A 264 -26.28 -12.67 -16.04
CA LEU A 264 -27.06 -13.49 -15.13
C LEU A 264 -26.88 -14.96 -15.52
N GLY A 265 -26.45 -15.81 -14.59
CA GLY A 265 -26.34 -17.26 -14.83
C GLY A 265 -27.72 -17.91 -14.99
N GLU A 266 -27.76 -19.07 -15.65
CA GLU A 266 -29.03 -19.76 -15.94
C GLU A 266 -29.75 -20.30 -14.69
N ASP A 267 -28.99 -20.53 -13.62
CA ASP A 267 -29.45 -20.96 -12.30
C ASP A 267 -30.03 -19.80 -11.46
N ALA A 268 -29.67 -18.56 -11.78
CA ALA A 268 -30.07 -17.36 -11.06
C ALA A 268 -31.45 -16.87 -11.53
N VAL A 269 -32.50 -17.62 -11.18
CA VAL A 269 -33.90 -17.34 -11.52
C VAL A 269 -34.62 -16.51 -10.44
N PRO A 270 -35.78 -15.87 -10.73
CA PRO A 270 -36.57 -15.18 -9.71
C PRO A 270 -36.83 -16.03 -8.45
N GLY A 271 -36.61 -15.44 -7.27
CA GLY A 271 -36.69 -16.13 -5.99
C GLY A 271 -35.36 -16.71 -5.49
N THR A 272 -34.32 -16.70 -6.33
CA THR A 272 -32.95 -16.99 -5.88
C THR A 272 -32.26 -15.72 -5.36
N PRO A 273 -31.34 -15.84 -4.36
CA PRO A 273 -30.50 -14.73 -3.94
C PRO A 273 -29.69 -14.11 -5.09
N GLU A 274 -29.20 -14.91 -6.04
CA GLU A 274 -28.36 -14.46 -7.15
C GLU A 274 -29.12 -13.51 -8.09
N PHE A 275 -30.40 -13.80 -8.36
CA PHE A 275 -31.26 -12.89 -9.13
C PHE A 275 -31.43 -11.53 -8.44
N ASP A 276 -31.71 -11.53 -7.12
CA ASP A 276 -31.85 -10.29 -6.35
C ASP A 276 -30.54 -9.49 -6.29
N LEU A 277 -29.41 -10.18 -6.16
CA LEU A 277 -28.08 -9.58 -6.17
C LEU A 277 -27.76 -8.95 -7.53
N PHE A 278 -28.06 -9.64 -8.62
CA PHE A 278 -27.89 -9.12 -9.98
C PHE A 278 -28.70 -7.84 -10.20
N VAL A 279 -30.01 -7.87 -9.90
CA VAL A 279 -30.91 -6.71 -10.06
C VAL A 279 -30.41 -5.53 -9.22
N LYS A 280 -29.98 -5.79 -7.98
CA LYS A 280 -29.43 -4.77 -7.08
C LYS A 280 -28.15 -4.15 -7.63
N GLU A 281 -27.22 -4.96 -8.13
CA GLU A 281 -25.94 -4.46 -8.64
C GLU A 281 -26.13 -3.65 -9.92
N VAL A 282 -26.96 -4.12 -10.86
CA VAL A 282 -27.29 -3.37 -12.08
C VAL A 282 -27.91 -2.01 -11.73
N ARG A 283 -28.93 -1.97 -10.87
CA ARG A 283 -29.54 -0.70 -10.43
C ARG A 283 -28.53 0.23 -9.76
N LYS A 284 -27.65 -0.31 -8.91
CA LYS A 284 -26.60 0.47 -8.24
C LYS A 284 -25.62 1.06 -9.26
N GLU A 285 -25.13 0.27 -10.21
CA GLU A 285 -24.13 0.71 -11.19
C GLU A 285 -24.69 1.72 -12.20
N MET A 286 -25.99 1.65 -12.52
CA MET A 286 -26.67 2.67 -13.31
C MET A 286 -26.81 4.01 -12.56
N THR A 287 -26.94 3.99 -11.23
CA THR A 287 -27.38 5.18 -10.46
C THR A 287 -26.27 5.85 -9.66
N VAL A 288 -25.26 5.12 -9.21
CA VAL A 288 -24.08 5.69 -8.53
C VAL A 288 -23.37 6.64 -9.49
N LYS A 289 -23.15 7.88 -9.04
CA LYS A 289 -22.61 9.00 -9.83
C LYS A 289 -23.39 9.27 -11.12
N THR A 290 -24.68 8.95 -11.14
CA THR A 290 -25.53 9.08 -12.33
C THR A 290 -24.94 8.29 -13.50
N GLY A 291 -24.37 7.11 -13.21
CA GLY A 291 -23.75 6.22 -14.19
C GLY A 291 -22.43 6.71 -14.79
N GLN A 292 -21.84 7.80 -14.28
CA GLN A 292 -20.59 8.39 -14.80
C GLN A 292 -19.33 7.68 -14.28
N LYS A 293 -19.34 6.35 -14.25
CA LYS A 293 -18.16 5.53 -13.95
C LYS A 293 -17.73 4.82 -15.22
N CYS A 294 -16.44 4.84 -15.51
CA CYS A 294 -15.85 4.04 -16.58
C CYS A 294 -16.15 2.54 -16.41
N THR A 295 -16.36 2.10 -15.17
CA THR A 295 -16.72 0.73 -14.79
C THR A 295 -18.22 0.52 -14.58
N ALA A 296 -19.11 1.45 -14.96
CA ALA A 296 -20.56 1.23 -14.81
C ALA A 296 -21.04 0.15 -15.78
N ILE A 297 -22.04 -0.64 -15.37
CA ILE A 297 -22.68 -1.63 -16.24
C ILE A 297 -23.36 -0.88 -17.39
N ARG A 298 -23.12 -1.33 -18.64
CA ARG A 298 -23.73 -0.79 -19.86
C ARG A 298 -24.58 -1.84 -20.57
N ARG A 299 -24.19 -3.11 -20.43
CA ARG A 299 -24.76 -4.26 -21.12
C ARG A 299 -25.18 -5.32 -20.10
N ILE A 300 -26.46 -5.66 -20.10
CA ILE A 300 -27.09 -6.61 -19.18
C ILE A 300 -27.42 -7.84 -20.01
N ILE A 301 -26.71 -8.94 -19.80
CA ILE A 301 -26.81 -10.17 -20.61
C ILE A 301 -27.53 -11.22 -19.76
N VAL A 302 -28.69 -11.68 -20.22
CA VAL A 302 -29.58 -12.54 -19.43
C VAL A 302 -30.11 -13.71 -20.27
N PRO A 303 -30.42 -14.88 -19.67
CA PRO A 303 -31.05 -15.96 -20.41
C PRO A 303 -32.33 -15.48 -21.09
N SER A 304 -32.57 -15.89 -22.33
CA SER A 304 -33.73 -15.44 -23.13
C SER A 304 -35.07 -15.58 -22.38
N LYS A 305 -35.21 -16.63 -21.57
CA LYS A 305 -36.38 -16.92 -20.74
C LYS A 305 -36.59 -15.97 -19.54
N LEU A 306 -35.59 -15.17 -19.17
CA LEU A 306 -35.61 -14.29 -17.98
C LEU A 306 -35.62 -12.79 -18.34
N VAL A 307 -35.68 -12.41 -19.63
CA VAL A 307 -35.64 -11.01 -20.07
C VAL A 307 -36.76 -10.18 -19.43
N GLU A 308 -38.00 -10.70 -19.45
CA GLU A 308 -39.16 -10.00 -18.89
C GLU A 308 -39.06 -9.85 -17.37
N ASP A 309 -38.68 -10.91 -16.65
CA ASP A 309 -38.50 -10.88 -15.20
C ASP A 309 -37.47 -9.83 -14.78
N VAL A 310 -36.33 -9.79 -15.46
CA VAL A 310 -35.27 -8.80 -15.22
C VAL A 310 -35.75 -7.40 -15.54
N GLN A 311 -36.43 -7.19 -16.66
CA GLN A 311 -36.98 -5.89 -17.06
C GLN A 311 -37.94 -5.35 -16.00
N ILE A 312 -38.89 -6.17 -15.55
CA ILE A 312 -39.88 -5.79 -14.53
C ILE A 312 -39.19 -5.49 -13.19
N ALA A 313 -38.25 -6.35 -12.77
CA ALA A 313 -37.55 -6.18 -11.50
C ALA A 313 -36.69 -4.92 -11.49
N LEU A 314 -35.95 -4.65 -12.57
CA LEU A 314 -35.13 -3.44 -12.70
C LEU A 314 -35.99 -2.18 -12.75
N GLY A 315 -37.07 -2.17 -13.55
CA GLY A 315 -37.99 -1.03 -13.61
C GLY A 315 -38.52 -0.64 -12.23
N LYS A 316 -38.96 -1.62 -11.42
CA LYS A 316 -39.41 -1.39 -10.03
C LYS A 316 -38.33 -0.86 -9.10
N GLN A 317 -37.06 -1.20 -9.32
CA GLN A 317 -35.95 -0.73 -8.48
C GLN A 317 -35.45 0.65 -8.92
N LEU A 318 -35.54 0.97 -10.20
CA LEU A 318 -35.21 2.28 -10.76
C LEU A 318 -36.26 3.34 -10.37
N ASP A 319 -37.54 2.96 -10.29
CA ASP A 319 -38.65 3.86 -9.87
C ASP A 319 -38.48 4.42 -8.45
N LYS A 320 -37.71 3.72 -7.61
CA LYS A 320 -37.39 4.14 -6.24
C LYS A 320 -36.23 5.14 -6.16
N VAL A 321 -35.64 5.54 -7.28
CA VAL A 321 -34.46 6.42 -7.32
C VAL A 321 -34.91 7.88 -7.37
N THR A 322 -34.87 8.54 -6.22
CA THR A 322 -35.15 9.99 -6.15
C THR A 322 -34.01 10.80 -6.75
N ILE A 323 -34.34 11.70 -7.69
CA ILE A 323 -33.40 12.57 -8.40
C ILE A 323 -33.53 14.00 -7.88
N GLY A 324 -32.44 14.73 -7.68
CA GLY A 324 -32.52 16.12 -7.21
C GLY A 324 -31.23 16.71 -6.68
N ASP A 325 -31.35 17.76 -5.85
CA ASP A 325 -30.20 18.38 -5.19
C ASP A 325 -29.51 17.38 -4.26
N PRO A 326 -28.24 17.03 -4.50
CA PRO A 326 -27.51 16.04 -3.70
C PRO A 326 -27.31 16.43 -2.22
N ARG A 327 -27.61 17.66 -1.83
CA ARG A 327 -27.60 18.13 -0.43
C ARG A 327 -28.77 17.61 0.39
N LEU A 328 -29.85 17.18 -0.27
CA LEU A 328 -31.05 16.65 0.39
C LEU A 328 -30.90 15.16 0.72
N LYS A 329 -31.37 14.76 1.91
CA LYS A 329 -31.16 13.39 2.44
C LYS A 329 -31.96 12.33 1.71
N GLU A 330 -33.07 12.71 1.08
CA GLU A 330 -33.97 11.85 0.32
C GLU A 330 -33.46 11.57 -1.10
N VAL A 331 -32.61 12.44 -1.64
CA VAL A 331 -32.05 12.27 -2.99
C VAL A 331 -31.09 11.09 -3.02
N ARG A 332 -31.20 10.27 -4.07
CA ARG A 332 -30.41 9.05 -4.28
C ARG A 332 -29.54 9.11 -5.53
N MET A 333 -29.86 10.00 -6.47
CA MET A 333 -29.08 10.27 -7.67
C MET A 333 -29.08 11.77 -7.95
N GLY A 334 -27.93 12.36 -8.22
CA GLY A 334 -27.84 13.78 -8.57
C GLY A 334 -27.67 13.99 -10.08
N ALA A 335 -26.87 14.99 -10.46
CA ALA A 335 -26.71 15.43 -11.85
C ALA A 335 -25.49 14.79 -12.55
N LEU A 336 -25.50 14.82 -13.89
CA LEU A 336 -24.29 14.65 -14.70
C LEU A 336 -23.35 15.85 -14.48
N ALA A 337 -22.06 15.71 -14.82
CA ALA A 337 -21.05 16.72 -14.52
C ALA A 337 -21.25 18.07 -15.25
N SER A 338 -21.99 18.10 -16.36
CA SER A 338 -22.30 19.33 -17.10
C SER A 338 -23.45 19.17 -18.09
N LYS A 339 -24.01 20.28 -18.57
CA LYS A 339 -25.02 20.27 -19.66
C LYS A 339 -24.49 19.67 -20.98
N GLN A 340 -23.21 19.85 -21.27
CA GLN A 340 -22.59 19.21 -22.44
C GLN A 340 -22.60 17.67 -22.33
N GLN A 341 -22.45 17.13 -21.11
CA GLN A 341 -22.59 15.69 -20.87
C GLN A 341 -24.04 15.23 -21.03
N VAL A 342 -25.04 16.05 -20.65
CA VAL A 342 -26.46 15.78 -20.92
C VAL A 342 -26.73 15.67 -22.43
N GLU A 343 -26.21 16.61 -23.22
CA GLU A 343 -26.36 16.59 -24.68
C GLU A 343 -25.72 15.34 -25.30
N SER A 344 -24.47 15.04 -24.92
CA SER A 344 -23.78 13.83 -25.40
C SER A 344 -24.50 12.55 -25.01
N PHE A 345 -25.02 12.48 -23.77
CA PHE A 345 -25.79 11.34 -23.28
C PHE A 345 -27.06 11.16 -24.12
N ARG A 346 -27.87 12.21 -24.30
CA ARG A 346 -29.11 12.18 -25.07
C ARG A 346 -28.88 11.76 -26.52
N ASN A 347 -27.83 12.28 -27.16
CA ASN A 347 -27.48 11.94 -28.53
C ASN A 347 -27.14 10.44 -28.66
N ASN A 348 -26.31 9.91 -27.76
CA ASN A 348 -25.91 8.51 -27.79
C ASN A 348 -27.07 7.56 -27.47
N VAL A 349 -27.93 7.90 -26.51
CA VAL A 349 -29.15 7.11 -26.24
C VAL A 349 -30.09 7.13 -27.46
N THR A 350 -30.26 8.28 -28.10
CA THR A 350 -31.10 8.40 -29.32
C THR A 350 -30.56 7.54 -30.45
N GLU A 351 -29.23 7.47 -30.62
CA GLU A 351 -28.61 6.63 -31.63
C GLU A 351 -28.84 5.14 -31.35
N ILE A 352 -28.66 4.70 -30.10
CA ILE A 352 -28.93 3.32 -29.68
C ILE A 352 -30.42 2.99 -29.85
N ALA A 353 -31.31 3.95 -29.59
CA ALA A 353 -32.76 3.79 -29.65
C ALA A 353 -33.31 3.56 -31.07
N LYS A 354 -32.49 3.74 -32.11
CA LYS A 354 -32.85 3.36 -33.49
C LYS A 354 -33.09 1.86 -33.65
N THR A 355 -32.51 1.03 -32.79
CA THR A 355 -32.62 -0.44 -32.85
C THR A 355 -32.97 -1.10 -31.52
N ALA A 356 -32.70 -0.45 -30.38
CA ALA A 356 -33.07 -0.94 -29.06
C ALA A 356 -34.26 -0.14 -28.49
N GLN A 357 -35.18 -0.82 -27.82
CA GLN A 357 -36.35 -0.19 -27.23
C GLN A 357 -36.02 0.42 -25.86
N ILE A 358 -36.47 1.64 -25.58
CA ILE A 358 -36.51 2.18 -24.21
C ILE A 358 -37.68 1.51 -23.48
N VAL A 359 -37.36 0.71 -22.44
CA VAL A 359 -38.34 -0.06 -21.65
C VAL A 359 -38.58 0.52 -20.26
N TYR A 360 -37.75 1.48 -19.83
CA TYR A 360 -37.98 2.30 -18.64
C TYR A 360 -37.28 3.66 -18.81
N GLY A 361 -37.90 4.71 -18.27
CA GLY A 361 -37.39 6.08 -18.29
C GLY A 361 -37.87 6.90 -19.49
N ASP A 362 -37.62 8.21 -19.43
CA ASP A 362 -37.98 9.19 -20.45
C ASP A 362 -36.80 10.16 -20.60
N LEU A 363 -36.39 10.44 -21.84
CA LEU A 363 -35.29 11.38 -22.10
C LEU A 363 -35.71 12.83 -21.85
N ASP A 364 -36.96 13.17 -22.14
CA ASP A 364 -37.47 14.54 -22.19
C ASP A 364 -38.16 14.97 -20.89
N LYS A 365 -38.65 14.01 -20.11
CA LYS A 365 -39.31 14.27 -18.83
C LYS A 365 -38.41 13.92 -17.67
N ILE A 366 -38.20 14.91 -16.81
CA ILE A 366 -37.47 14.74 -15.57
C ILE A 366 -38.09 15.59 -14.46
N GLU A 367 -38.30 14.95 -13.31
CA GLU A 367 -38.73 15.58 -12.09
C GLU A 367 -37.58 15.56 -11.08
N THR A 368 -37.33 16.69 -10.43
CA THR A 368 -36.23 16.86 -9.47
C THR A 368 -36.73 17.38 -8.14
N VAL A 369 -36.19 16.82 -7.06
CA VAL A 369 -36.44 17.30 -5.70
C VAL A 369 -35.43 18.38 -5.34
N GLY A 370 -35.90 19.58 -4.98
CA GLY A 370 -35.05 20.67 -4.48
C GLY A 370 -34.11 21.32 -5.50
N ALA A 371 -34.24 21.00 -6.79
CA ALA A 371 -33.43 21.58 -7.86
C ALA A 371 -34.29 21.93 -9.09
N ASP A 372 -33.81 22.87 -9.90
CA ASP A 372 -34.41 23.21 -11.20
C ASP A 372 -33.85 22.29 -12.28
N ALA A 373 -34.68 21.37 -12.78
CA ALA A 373 -34.29 20.39 -13.79
C ALA A 373 -33.81 21.02 -15.11
N GLN A 374 -34.30 22.21 -15.47
CA GLN A 374 -33.93 22.89 -16.70
C GLN A 374 -32.58 23.59 -16.58
N LYS A 375 -32.22 24.07 -15.39
CA LYS A 375 -30.91 24.69 -15.14
C LYS A 375 -29.80 23.67 -14.86
N GLY A 376 -30.08 22.66 -14.04
CA GLY A 376 -29.12 21.62 -13.69
C GLY A 376 -28.91 20.55 -14.77
N ALA A 377 -27.82 19.81 -14.69
CA ALA A 377 -27.44 18.75 -15.63
C ALA A 377 -28.09 17.40 -15.31
N PHE A 378 -29.40 17.39 -15.06
CA PHE A 378 -30.13 16.20 -14.66
C PHE A 378 -30.58 15.34 -15.84
N VAL A 379 -30.60 14.02 -15.66
CA VAL A 379 -31.15 13.02 -16.60
C VAL A 379 -31.82 11.89 -15.84
N SER A 380 -32.85 11.29 -16.44
CA SER A 380 -33.55 10.12 -15.90
C SER A 380 -32.74 8.84 -16.19
N PRO A 381 -32.79 7.81 -15.31
CA PRO A 381 -32.25 6.50 -15.66
C PRO A 381 -33.00 5.91 -16.85
N ILE A 382 -32.27 5.40 -17.84
CA ILE A 382 -32.83 4.81 -19.06
C ILE A 382 -32.49 3.32 -19.07
N LEU A 383 -33.49 2.45 -19.10
CA LEU A 383 -33.29 1.01 -19.35
C LEU A 383 -33.71 0.73 -20.78
N MET A 384 -32.82 0.12 -21.54
CA MET A 384 -33.06 -0.27 -22.92
C MET A 384 -33.15 -1.79 -23.06
N ARG A 385 -33.70 -2.28 -24.16
CA ARG A 385 -33.77 -3.69 -24.53
C ARG A 385 -33.42 -3.86 -26.00
N GLN A 386 -32.49 -4.76 -26.30
CA GLN A 386 -32.14 -5.17 -27.65
C GLN A 386 -32.40 -6.67 -27.80
N ASP A 387 -33.45 -7.02 -28.56
CA ASP A 387 -33.91 -8.40 -28.75
C ASP A 387 -33.00 -9.22 -29.68
N ASN A 388 -32.29 -8.58 -30.61
CA ASN A 388 -31.42 -9.26 -31.57
C ASN A 388 -29.98 -8.73 -31.47
N PRO A 389 -29.29 -8.93 -30.33
CA PRO A 389 -28.02 -8.28 -30.01
C PRO A 389 -26.84 -8.74 -30.88
N PHE A 390 -26.96 -9.88 -31.56
CA PHE A 390 -25.97 -10.33 -32.54
C PHE A 390 -26.10 -9.63 -33.90
N GLN A 391 -27.31 -9.19 -34.26
CA GLN A 391 -27.59 -8.54 -35.53
C GLN A 391 -27.43 -7.02 -35.45
N TYR A 392 -27.95 -6.40 -34.38
CA TYR A 392 -27.93 -4.95 -34.20
C TYR A 392 -26.84 -4.55 -33.21
N THR A 393 -25.66 -4.22 -33.74
CA THR A 393 -24.44 -4.06 -32.96
C THR A 393 -24.27 -2.69 -32.29
N GLY A 394 -25.18 -1.74 -32.48
CA GLY A 394 -25.06 -0.38 -31.92
C GLY A 394 -24.84 -0.37 -30.39
N VAL A 395 -25.51 -1.28 -29.68
CA VAL A 395 -25.38 -1.49 -28.22
C VAL A 395 -24.00 -1.98 -27.79
N HIS A 396 -23.22 -2.54 -28.71
CA HIS A 396 -21.85 -2.98 -28.52
C HIS A 396 -20.82 -1.95 -29.00
N GLU A 397 -21.24 -0.82 -29.56
CA GLU A 397 -20.36 0.15 -30.23
C GLU A 397 -20.46 1.57 -29.66
N ILE A 398 -21.64 1.95 -29.18
CA ILE A 398 -21.92 3.30 -28.69
C ILE A 398 -22.04 3.27 -27.17
N GLU A 399 -21.24 4.08 -26.48
CA GLU A 399 -21.40 4.31 -25.05
C GLU A 399 -22.12 5.64 -24.81
N ALA A 400 -23.28 5.61 -24.13
CA ALA A 400 -23.83 6.81 -23.51
C ALA A 400 -23.37 6.88 -22.05
N PHE A 401 -22.49 7.84 -21.75
CA PHE A 401 -21.84 7.97 -20.45
C PHE A 401 -22.76 8.62 -19.40
N GLY A 402 -23.71 7.83 -18.89
CA GLY A 402 -24.73 8.27 -17.94
C GLY A 402 -25.52 7.09 -17.38
N PRO A 403 -26.74 7.29 -16.84
CA PRO A 403 -27.49 6.25 -16.16
C PRO A 403 -28.29 5.40 -17.16
N VAL A 404 -27.60 4.76 -18.12
CA VAL A 404 -28.20 3.87 -19.13
C VAL A 404 -27.60 2.47 -19.11
N SER A 405 -28.43 1.48 -19.38
CA SER A 405 -27.99 0.10 -19.66
C SER A 405 -28.97 -0.60 -20.59
N THR A 406 -28.49 -1.59 -21.34
CA THR A 406 -29.31 -2.34 -22.31
C THR A 406 -29.38 -3.82 -21.95
N ILE A 407 -30.59 -4.37 -21.82
CA ILE A 407 -30.88 -5.81 -21.67
C ILE A 407 -30.74 -6.51 -23.01
N MET A 408 -30.07 -7.66 -23.01
CA MET A 408 -29.81 -8.50 -24.18
C MET A 408 -30.01 -9.98 -23.81
N PRO A 409 -30.80 -10.73 -24.59
CA PRO A 409 -30.99 -12.17 -24.39
C PRO A 409 -29.78 -12.98 -24.84
N TYR A 410 -29.60 -14.16 -24.24
CA TYR A 410 -28.70 -15.22 -24.70
C TYR A 410 -29.37 -16.60 -24.51
N ASP A 411 -29.03 -17.58 -25.34
CA ASP A 411 -29.61 -18.94 -25.27
C ASP A 411 -28.66 -19.96 -24.64
N THR A 412 -27.35 -19.78 -24.80
CA THR A 412 -26.30 -20.62 -24.21
C THR A 412 -25.23 -19.79 -23.51
N LEU A 413 -24.49 -20.38 -22.56
CA LEU A 413 -23.38 -19.67 -21.90
C LEU A 413 -22.32 -19.17 -22.90
N GLU A 414 -22.10 -19.89 -24.00
CA GLU A 414 -21.20 -19.45 -25.08
C GLU A 414 -21.70 -18.17 -25.77
N ASP A 415 -23.03 -18.02 -25.92
CA ASP A 415 -23.63 -16.76 -26.40
C ASP A 415 -23.36 -15.63 -25.42
N ALA A 416 -23.48 -15.87 -24.11
CA ALA A 416 -23.19 -14.87 -23.09
C ALA A 416 -21.72 -14.44 -23.11
N ILE A 417 -20.80 -15.39 -23.28
CA ILE A 417 -19.36 -15.12 -23.46
C ILE A 417 -19.16 -14.27 -24.71
N THR A 418 -19.69 -14.70 -25.86
CA THR A 418 -19.56 -13.98 -27.14
C THR A 418 -20.11 -12.56 -27.04
N LEU A 419 -21.32 -12.40 -26.51
CA LEU A 419 -21.95 -11.09 -26.28
C LEU A 419 -21.08 -10.23 -25.37
N SER A 420 -20.54 -10.77 -24.28
CA SER A 420 -19.65 -10.00 -23.40
C SER A 420 -18.41 -9.46 -24.14
N GLN A 421 -17.85 -10.25 -25.07
CA GLN A 421 -16.67 -9.89 -25.87
C GLN A 421 -16.99 -8.87 -26.99
N MET A 422 -18.22 -8.82 -27.49
CA MET A 422 -18.64 -7.88 -28.55
C MET A 422 -18.47 -6.40 -28.17
N GLY A 423 -18.29 -6.07 -26.88
CA GLY A 423 -17.86 -4.73 -26.43
C GLY A 423 -16.47 -4.31 -26.95
N LYS A 424 -15.72 -5.21 -27.59
CA LYS A 424 -14.38 -5.02 -28.18
C LYS A 424 -13.31 -4.70 -27.12
N GLY A 425 -13.42 -5.34 -25.96
CA GLY A 425 -12.54 -5.15 -24.81
C GLY A 425 -13.09 -4.11 -23.82
N SER A 426 -13.27 -4.53 -22.56
CA SER A 426 -13.89 -3.73 -21.50
C SER A 426 -13.03 -3.71 -20.24
N LEU A 427 -13.24 -2.72 -19.38
CA LEU A 427 -12.58 -2.62 -18.08
C LEU A 427 -13.02 -3.74 -17.14
N VAL A 428 -14.33 -3.99 -17.07
CA VAL A 428 -14.89 -4.97 -16.15
C VAL A 428 -16.07 -5.72 -16.75
N SER A 429 -16.24 -6.95 -16.31
CA SER A 429 -17.49 -7.70 -16.44
C SER A 429 -17.88 -8.34 -15.11
N SER A 430 -19.12 -8.80 -15.01
CA SER A 430 -19.60 -9.60 -13.89
C SER A 430 -20.49 -10.75 -14.34
N ILE A 431 -20.55 -11.80 -13.51
CA ILE A 431 -21.54 -12.86 -13.62
C ILE A 431 -22.14 -13.14 -12.24
N PHE A 432 -23.46 -13.32 -12.17
CA PHE A 432 -24.19 -13.69 -10.97
C PHE A 432 -24.76 -15.11 -11.12
N THR A 433 -24.20 -16.05 -10.37
CA THR A 433 -24.52 -17.49 -10.41
C THR A 433 -24.06 -18.14 -9.10
N TYR A 434 -24.71 -19.21 -8.68
CA TYR A 434 -24.25 -20.05 -7.57
C TYR A 434 -23.67 -21.40 -8.06
N ASP A 435 -23.49 -21.55 -9.36
CA ASP A 435 -22.84 -22.70 -9.98
C ASP A 435 -21.38 -22.38 -10.33
N ASP A 436 -20.45 -23.05 -9.66
CA ASP A 436 -19.01 -22.87 -9.85
C ASP A 436 -18.53 -23.28 -11.26
N GLN A 437 -19.23 -24.20 -11.93
CA GLN A 437 -18.91 -24.60 -13.29
C GLN A 437 -19.30 -23.50 -14.28
N ILE A 438 -20.50 -22.92 -14.14
CA ILE A 438 -20.93 -21.75 -14.93
C ILE A 438 -19.96 -20.59 -14.70
N ALA A 439 -19.61 -20.31 -13.44
CA ALA A 439 -18.67 -19.25 -13.10
C ALA A 439 -17.29 -19.47 -13.76
N LYS A 440 -16.74 -20.68 -13.66
CA LYS A 440 -15.45 -21.03 -14.27
C LYS A 440 -15.46 -20.90 -15.78
N GLU A 441 -16.47 -21.46 -16.45
CA GLU A 441 -16.59 -21.43 -17.91
C GLU A 441 -16.68 -19.99 -18.41
N TYR A 442 -17.54 -19.18 -17.81
CA TYR A 442 -17.66 -17.76 -18.16
C TYR A 442 -16.35 -16.99 -17.92
N VAL A 443 -15.76 -17.12 -16.72
CA VAL A 443 -14.54 -16.37 -16.36
C VAL A 443 -13.41 -16.69 -17.33
N VAL A 444 -13.15 -17.98 -17.59
CA VAL A 444 -12.07 -18.40 -18.49
C VAL A 444 -12.37 -17.99 -19.94
N GLY A 445 -13.62 -18.11 -20.41
CA GLY A 445 -14.01 -17.73 -21.76
C GLY A 445 -13.99 -16.22 -22.01
N ALA A 446 -14.35 -15.41 -21.02
CA ALA A 446 -14.50 -13.96 -21.18
C ALA A 446 -13.25 -13.14 -20.78
N ALA A 447 -12.34 -13.67 -19.97
CA ALA A 447 -11.22 -12.90 -19.37
C ALA A 447 -10.28 -12.24 -20.39
N SER A 448 -10.11 -12.82 -21.58
CA SER A 448 -9.28 -12.23 -22.64
C SER A 448 -9.75 -10.84 -23.12
N HIS A 449 -11.00 -10.47 -22.82
CA HIS A 449 -11.61 -9.21 -23.21
C HIS A 449 -11.94 -8.29 -22.02
N HIS A 450 -11.56 -8.67 -20.79
CA HIS A 450 -11.93 -7.93 -19.58
C HIS A 450 -10.73 -7.83 -18.64
N GLY A 451 -10.37 -6.62 -18.19
CA GLY A 451 -9.29 -6.46 -17.20
C GLY A 451 -9.67 -6.95 -15.80
N ARG A 452 -10.97 -7.03 -15.51
CA ARG A 452 -11.51 -7.60 -14.26
C ARG A 452 -12.83 -8.31 -14.49
N ILE A 453 -13.04 -9.45 -13.81
CA ILE A 453 -14.34 -10.13 -13.76
C ILE A 453 -14.74 -10.30 -12.28
N LEU A 454 -15.97 -9.92 -11.95
CA LEU A 454 -16.60 -10.19 -10.65
C LEU A 454 -17.56 -11.38 -10.77
N VAL A 455 -17.34 -12.43 -9.96
CA VAL A 455 -18.32 -13.50 -9.76
C VAL A 455 -19.10 -13.19 -8.49
N GLY A 456 -20.38 -12.83 -8.61
CA GLY A 456 -21.25 -12.48 -7.49
C GLY A 456 -22.18 -13.61 -7.09
N ASN A 457 -22.23 -13.96 -5.80
CA ASN A 457 -23.15 -14.96 -5.28
C ASN A 457 -23.53 -14.69 -3.81
N ARG A 458 -24.45 -15.49 -3.25
CA ARG A 458 -24.92 -15.34 -1.87
C ARG A 458 -23.82 -15.42 -0.79
N GLU A 459 -22.71 -16.09 -1.06
CA GLU A 459 -21.62 -16.27 -0.07
C GLU A 459 -20.74 -15.05 0.04
N ASN A 460 -20.41 -14.42 -1.10
CA ASN A 460 -19.51 -13.26 -1.14
C ASN A 460 -20.23 -11.91 -1.08
N ALA A 461 -21.54 -11.86 -1.35
CA ALA A 461 -22.30 -10.61 -1.50
C ALA A 461 -22.18 -9.63 -0.32
N LYS A 462 -22.05 -10.14 0.91
CA LYS A 462 -21.93 -9.31 2.12
C LYS A 462 -20.60 -8.55 2.21
N GLN A 463 -19.56 -9.07 1.57
CA GLN A 463 -18.20 -8.54 1.60
C GLN A 463 -17.72 -8.04 0.23
N SER A 464 -18.51 -8.26 -0.83
CA SER A 464 -18.21 -7.82 -2.17
C SER A 464 -18.07 -6.30 -2.23
N THR A 465 -17.01 -5.84 -2.89
CA THR A 465 -16.76 -4.42 -3.14
C THR A 465 -17.58 -3.88 -4.31
N GLY A 466 -18.26 -4.77 -5.05
CA GLY A 466 -19.13 -4.46 -6.17
C GLY A 466 -18.40 -4.40 -7.53
N HIS A 467 -19.21 -4.31 -8.57
CA HIS A 467 -18.78 -4.28 -9.97
C HIS A 467 -17.94 -3.03 -10.25
N GLY A 468 -18.43 -1.84 -9.90
CA GLY A 468 -17.82 -0.57 -10.29
C GLY A 468 -16.91 0.06 -9.25
N SER A 469 -16.23 -0.74 -8.43
CA SER A 469 -15.26 -0.27 -7.43
C SER A 469 -13.86 -0.86 -7.73
N PRO A 470 -13.00 -0.14 -8.48
CA PRO A 470 -11.62 -0.59 -8.69
C PRO A 470 -10.84 -0.61 -7.37
N LEU A 471 -10.20 -1.74 -7.06
CA LEU A 471 -9.43 -1.91 -5.82
C LEU A 471 -7.94 -1.71 -6.07
N PRO A 472 -7.20 -0.98 -5.20
CA PRO A 472 -5.77 -0.67 -5.41
C PRO A 472 -4.86 -1.89 -5.64
N MET A 473 -5.27 -3.04 -5.11
CA MET A 473 -4.53 -4.31 -5.19
C MET A 473 -4.85 -5.12 -6.46
N LEU A 474 -5.89 -4.76 -7.20
CA LEU A 474 -6.34 -5.44 -8.42
C LEU A 474 -6.08 -4.54 -9.63
N THR A 475 -5.83 -5.15 -10.79
CA THR A 475 -5.64 -4.40 -12.04
C THR A 475 -6.92 -3.62 -12.37
N HIS A 476 -6.75 -2.35 -12.73
CA HIS A 476 -7.78 -1.52 -13.33
C HIS A 476 -7.32 -1.13 -14.74
N GLY A 477 -8.12 -1.41 -15.75
CA GLY A 477 -7.69 -1.35 -17.14
C GLY A 477 -8.38 -2.44 -17.95
N GLY A 478 -8.09 -2.51 -19.25
CA GLY A 478 -8.73 -3.50 -20.12
C GLY A 478 -8.22 -3.42 -21.56
N PRO A 479 -8.34 -4.52 -22.33
CA PRO A 479 -7.86 -4.57 -23.70
C PRO A 479 -8.75 -3.75 -24.66
N GLY A 480 -8.28 -3.58 -25.90
CA GLY A 480 -9.10 -3.06 -27.00
C GLY A 480 -9.67 -1.66 -26.72
N ARG A 481 -11.00 -1.53 -26.73
CA ARG A 481 -11.70 -0.25 -26.56
C ARG A 481 -11.38 0.45 -25.25
N ALA A 482 -11.29 -0.32 -24.17
CA ALA A 482 -10.91 0.19 -22.84
C ALA A 482 -9.50 0.81 -22.78
N GLY A 483 -8.70 0.62 -23.83
CA GLY A 483 -7.49 1.40 -24.11
C GLY A 483 -6.19 0.59 -24.12
N GLY A 484 -6.22 -0.64 -23.60
CA GLY A 484 -5.08 -1.55 -23.51
C GLY A 484 -4.11 -1.23 -22.37
N GLY A 485 -4.40 -0.19 -21.56
CA GLY A 485 -3.62 0.17 -20.40
C GLY A 485 -3.94 -0.69 -19.17
N GLU A 486 -2.98 -0.74 -18.25
CA GLU A 486 -3.15 -1.27 -16.89
C GLU A 486 -2.72 -0.21 -15.87
N GLU A 487 -3.53 -0.05 -14.84
CA GLU A 487 -3.34 0.83 -13.68
C GLU A 487 -3.58 0.01 -12.39
N MET A 488 -3.19 0.57 -11.25
CA MET A 488 -3.36 -0.06 -9.93
C MET A 488 -2.65 -1.45 -9.85
N GLY A 489 -3.32 -2.54 -9.47
CA GLY A 489 -2.71 -3.88 -9.49
C GLY A 489 -1.63 -4.14 -8.43
N GLY A 490 -1.62 -3.38 -7.35
CA GLY A 490 -0.64 -3.48 -6.27
C GLY A 490 0.78 -3.19 -6.75
N MET A 491 1.69 -4.15 -6.59
CA MET A 491 3.06 -3.99 -7.09
C MET A 491 3.14 -3.83 -8.62
N ARG A 492 2.15 -4.32 -9.39
CA ARG A 492 2.16 -4.22 -10.86
C ARG A 492 2.15 -2.77 -11.32
N GLY A 493 1.30 -1.93 -10.74
CA GLY A 493 1.25 -0.49 -11.06
C GLY A 493 2.54 0.22 -10.70
N ILE A 494 3.13 -0.06 -9.54
CA ILE A 494 4.40 0.57 -9.13
C ILE A 494 5.50 0.28 -10.15
N LYS A 495 5.56 -0.96 -10.65
CA LYS A 495 6.55 -1.39 -11.66
C LYS A 495 6.41 -0.65 -12.99
N HIS A 496 5.24 -0.13 -13.35
CA HIS A 496 5.07 0.66 -14.59
C HIS A 496 5.92 1.94 -14.57
N TYR A 497 6.13 2.53 -13.39
CA TYR A 497 6.91 3.75 -13.21
C TYR A 497 8.41 3.51 -12.98
N MET A 498 8.85 2.27 -13.17
CA MET A 498 10.23 1.85 -12.99
C MET A 498 10.81 1.33 -14.30
N GLN A 499 12.13 1.38 -14.42
CA GLN A 499 12.87 0.77 -15.51
C GLN A 499 13.37 -0.60 -15.06
N ARG A 500 12.88 -1.66 -15.72
CA ARG A 500 13.44 -3.01 -15.57
C ARG A 500 14.78 -3.08 -16.30
N CYS A 501 15.80 -3.61 -15.63
CA CYS A 501 17.13 -3.82 -16.19
C CYS A 501 17.62 -5.21 -15.81
N ALA A 502 17.98 -6.01 -16.81
CA ALA A 502 18.71 -7.25 -16.58
C ALA A 502 20.18 -6.90 -16.32
N ILE A 503 20.67 -7.26 -15.14
CA ILE A 503 22.08 -7.13 -14.77
C ILE A 503 22.74 -8.50 -14.83
N GLN A 504 23.98 -8.54 -15.29
CA GLN A 504 24.76 -9.76 -15.43
C GLN A 504 26.11 -9.58 -14.75
N GLY A 505 26.63 -10.65 -14.15
CA GLY A 505 27.93 -10.58 -13.50
C GLY A 505 28.23 -11.80 -12.66
N THR A 506 29.26 -11.69 -11.84
CA THR A 506 29.58 -12.73 -10.86
C THR A 506 28.55 -12.73 -9.73
N PRO A 507 28.28 -13.89 -9.09
CA PRO A 507 27.42 -13.93 -7.91
C PRO A 507 27.84 -12.96 -6.80
N THR A 508 29.15 -12.71 -6.66
CA THR A 508 29.68 -11.76 -5.67
C THR A 508 29.28 -10.33 -6.00
N THR A 509 29.47 -9.89 -7.25
CA THR A 509 29.08 -8.54 -7.67
C THR A 509 27.57 -8.36 -7.59
N LEU A 510 26.79 -9.35 -8.04
CA LEU A 510 25.33 -9.26 -7.96
C LEU A 510 24.83 -9.27 -6.51
N THR A 511 25.54 -9.89 -5.57
CA THR A 511 25.23 -9.78 -4.13
C THR A 511 25.32 -8.33 -3.65
N GLU A 512 26.38 -7.61 -4.02
CA GLU A 512 26.54 -6.19 -3.65
C GLU A 512 25.50 -5.30 -4.34
N VAL A 513 25.20 -5.57 -5.62
CA VAL A 513 24.22 -4.78 -6.40
C VAL A 513 22.78 -5.03 -5.96
N THR A 514 22.44 -6.21 -5.45
CA THR A 514 21.06 -6.53 -5.05
C THR A 514 20.82 -6.41 -3.55
N GLY A 515 21.87 -6.45 -2.74
CA GLY A 515 21.77 -6.64 -1.30
C GLY A 515 21.19 -8.01 -0.92
N ILE A 516 21.25 -8.99 -1.82
CA ILE A 516 20.79 -10.36 -1.64
C ILE A 516 21.95 -11.30 -1.98
N TYR A 517 22.39 -12.11 -1.02
CA TYR A 517 23.42 -13.11 -1.25
C TYR A 517 23.01 -14.09 -2.34
N GLN A 518 23.92 -14.30 -3.29
CA GLN A 518 23.78 -15.26 -4.36
C GLN A 518 24.64 -16.49 -4.04
N ALA A 519 24.13 -17.69 -4.31
CA ALA A 519 24.92 -18.92 -4.16
C ALA A 519 26.23 -18.81 -4.98
N ASN A 520 27.31 -19.41 -4.47
CA ASN A 520 28.67 -19.30 -5.04
C ASN A 520 29.31 -17.89 -5.01
N ALA A 521 28.67 -16.91 -4.37
CA ALA A 521 29.32 -15.64 -4.06
C ALA A 521 30.39 -15.82 -2.99
N LYS A 522 31.41 -14.95 -3.00
CA LYS A 522 32.43 -14.94 -1.94
C LYS A 522 31.76 -14.71 -0.59
N TYR A 523 32.08 -15.56 0.37
CA TYR A 523 31.69 -15.38 1.76
C TYR A 523 32.39 -14.17 2.38
N LYS A 524 31.69 -13.43 3.23
CA LYS A 524 32.27 -12.43 4.13
C LYS A 524 32.39 -13.09 5.51
N GLU A 525 33.57 -13.62 5.84
CA GLU A 525 33.78 -14.30 7.13
C GLU A 525 33.45 -13.36 8.30
N SER A 526 32.81 -13.89 9.33
CA SER A 526 32.39 -13.14 10.52
C SER A 526 33.37 -13.33 11.68
N ASP A 527 33.72 -12.25 12.38
CA ASP A 527 34.64 -12.29 13.54
C ASP A 527 34.04 -13.01 14.75
N LYS A 528 32.71 -12.94 14.87
CA LYS A 528 31.92 -13.56 15.93
C LYS A 528 30.79 -14.36 15.30
N HIS A 529 30.13 -15.19 16.08
CA HIS A 529 28.95 -15.92 15.62
C HIS A 529 27.89 -14.95 15.02
N PRO A 530 27.36 -15.17 13.81
CA PRO A 530 26.44 -14.22 13.16
C PRO A 530 25.18 -13.88 13.97
N PHE A 531 24.65 -14.85 14.73
CA PHE A 531 23.50 -14.62 15.65
C PHE A 531 23.81 -13.76 16.89
N ALA A 532 25.07 -13.40 17.14
CA ALA A 532 25.44 -12.47 18.20
C ALA A 532 25.38 -10.99 17.75
N TYR A 533 25.18 -10.73 16.46
CA TYR A 533 25.09 -9.37 15.92
C TYR A 533 23.66 -8.84 15.99
N HIS A 534 23.54 -7.53 16.23
CA HIS A 534 22.27 -6.82 16.07
C HIS A 534 21.97 -6.64 14.58
N TRP A 535 20.70 -6.37 14.26
CA TRP A 535 20.22 -6.31 12.88
C TRP A 535 21.01 -5.34 11.98
N GLU A 536 21.45 -4.20 12.50
CA GLU A 536 22.23 -3.20 11.76
C GLU A 536 23.61 -3.71 11.32
N ASP A 537 24.26 -4.54 12.14
CA ASP A 537 25.63 -5.03 11.90
C ASP A 537 25.67 -6.24 10.95
N ILE A 538 24.52 -6.88 10.74
CA ILE A 538 24.40 -7.98 9.78
C ILE A 538 24.42 -7.41 8.36
N GLN A 539 25.16 -8.08 7.47
CA GLN A 539 25.22 -7.74 6.06
C GLN A 539 25.04 -8.98 5.17
N PRO A 540 24.41 -8.85 3.99
CA PRO A 540 24.37 -9.91 3.00
C PRO A 540 25.77 -10.46 2.69
N GLY A 541 25.89 -11.79 2.70
CA GLY A 541 27.15 -12.52 2.53
C GLY A 541 27.95 -12.76 3.81
N MET A 542 27.57 -12.17 4.96
CA MET A 542 28.17 -12.50 6.27
C MET A 542 27.99 -13.99 6.55
N SER A 543 29.08 -14.73 6.76
CA SER A 543 29.07 -16.18 6.83
C SER A 543 29.81 -16.74 8.05
N LEU A 544 29.38 -17.93 8.48
CA LEU A 544 30.04 -18.78 9.47
C LEU A 544 30.19 -20.18 8.90
N LYS A 545 31.41 -20.73 8.97
CA LYS A 545 31.66 -22.18 8.81
C LYS A 545 31.54 -22.85 10.18
N THR A 546 30.67 -23.83 10.31
CA THR A 546 30.53 -24.60 11.56
C THR A 546 31.65 -25.63 11.69
N HIS A 547 31.77 -26.21 12.89
CA HIS A 547 32.46 -27.48 13.08
C HIS A 547 31.68 -28.63 12.41
N LYS A 548 32.31 -29.81 12.32
CA LYS A 548 31.78 -31.01 11.66
C LYS A 548 31.02 -31.91 12.65
N ARG A 549 30.01 -32.64 12.16
CA ARG A 549 29.30 -33.71 12.89
C ARG A 549 29.17 -34.95 12.01
N THR A 550 29.59 -36.10 12.53
CA THR A 550 29.36 -37.41 11.90
C THR A 550 27.96 -37.90 12.23
N ILE A 551 27.21 -38.34 11.22
CA ILE A 551 25.86 -38.90 11.34
C ILE A 551 25.96 -40.40 11.51
N THR A 552 25.46 -40.94 12.62
CA THR A 552 25.57 -42.38 12.95
C THR A 552 24.28 -43.13 12.69
N ASP A 553 24.33 -44.46 12.59
CA ASP A 553 23.13 -45.30 12.55
C ASP A 553 22.20 -45.05 13.75
N THR A 554 22.78 -44.85 14.93
CA THR A 554 22.03 -44.53 16.15
C THR A 554 21.31 -43.20 16.04
N ASP A 555 21.90 -42.18 15.42
CA ASP A 555 21.20 -40.92 15.15
C ASP A 555 19.98 -41.13 14.26
N ILE A 556 20.13 -41.90 13.17
CA ILE A 556 19.05 -42.19 12.21
C ILE A 556 17.90 -42.92 12.91
N ILE A 557 18.22 -43.98 13.66
CA ILE A 557 17.23 -44.77 14.40
C ILE A 557 16.53 -43.92 15.47
N ASN A 558 17.30 -43.16 16.25
CA ASN A 558 16.74 -42.31 17.31
C ASN A 558 15.82 -41.23 16.74
N PHE A 559 16.20 -40.61 15.62
CA PHE A 559 15.36 -39.63 14.97
C PHE A 559 14.08 -40.26 14.41
N GLY A 560 14.17 -41.43 13.77
CA GLY A 560 13.00 -42.17 13.31
C GLY A 560 12.05 -42.51 14.46
N ASN A 561 12.57 -43.01 15.58
CA ASN A 561 11.77 -43.28 16.79
C ASN A 561 11.15 -42.01 17.40
N LEU A 562 11.89 -40.89 17.42
CA LEU A 562 11.43 -39.63 17.99
C LEU A 562 10.32 -38.97 17.15
N THR A 563 10.52 -38.95 15.83
CA THR A 563 9.62 -38.28 14.87
C THR A 563 8.51 -39.19 14.36
N TRP A 564 8.64 -40.49 14.62
CA TRP A 564 7.80 -41.56 14.06
C TRP A 564 7.91 -41.71 12.54
N ASP A 565 8.89 -41.07 11.92
CA ASP A 565 9.23 -41.31 10.53
C ASP A 565 10.02 -42.63 10.45
N HIS A 566 9.33 -43.70 10.06
CA HIS A 566 9.94 -45.00 9.83
C HIS A 566 10.02 -45.35 8.33
N PHE A 567 10.11 -44.34 7.46
CA PHE A 567 10.24 -44.55 6.02
C PHE A 567 11.40 -45.50 5.69
N TYR A 568 11.14 -46.46 4.79
CA TYR A 568 11.99 -47.64 4.58
C TYR A 568 13.44 -47.29 4.25
N ALA A 569 13.69 -46.18 3.55
CA ALA A 569 15.05 -45.74 3.20
C ALA A 569 15.94 -45.46 4.43
N HIS A 570 15.33 -45.16 5.58
CA HIS A 570 16.00 -44.87 6.84
C HIS A 570 16.04 -46.07 7.79
N THR A 571 15.07 -46.98 7.67
CA THR A 571 14.79 -48.01 8.68
C THR A 571 15.04 -49.44 8.19
N ASP A 572 14.82 -49.73 6.91
CA ASP A 572 14.90 -51.07 6.32
C ASP A 572 15.86 -51.13 5.12
N ILE A 573 17.09 -51.55 5.42
CA ILE A 573 18.16 -51.72 4.42
C ILE A 573 17.89 -52.85 3.42
N THR A 574 16.96 -53.76 3.71
CA THR A 574 16.63 -54.87 2.81
C THR A 574 15.65 -54.47 1.71
N SER A 575 14.99 -53.32 1.85
CA SER A 575 13.98 -52.79 0.92
C SER A 575 14.51 -51.66 0.02
N LEU A 576 15.83 -51.52 -0.14
CA LEU A 576 16.44 -50.47 -0.98
C LEU A 576 16.48 -50.82 -2.47
N GLU A 577 16.24 -52.08 -2.84
CA GLU A 577 16.20 -52.52 -4.24
C GLU A 577 15.11 -51.77 -5.02
N GLY A 578 15.47 -51.20 -6.18
CA GLY A 578 14.57 -50.36 -6.99
C GLY A 578 14.43 -48.91 -6.51
N SER A 579 15.09 -48.52 -5.42
CA SER A 579 15.20 -47.12 -4.97
C SER A 579 16.48 -46.45 -5.49
N ILE A 580 16.59 -45.13 -5.28
CA ILE A 580 17.81 -44.35 -5.59
C ILE A 580 18.89 -44.44 -4.50
N PHE A 581 18.61 -45.13 -3.38
CA PHE A 581 19.48 -45.16 -2.21
C PHE A 581 20.27 -46.46 -2.17
N GLU A 582 21.57 -46.35 -1.91
CA GLU A 582 22.47 -47.50 -1.90
C GLU A 582 22.64 -48.10 -0.50
N LYS A 583 22.42 -47.30 0.54
CA LYS A 583 22.61 -47.65 1.95
C LYS A 583 21.55 -46.96 2.81
N ARG A 584 21.52 -47.29 4.10
CA ARG A 584 20.70 -46.56 5.09
C ARG A 584 21.06 -45.08 5.03
N THR A 585 20.09 -44.26 4.65
CA THR A 585 20.24 -42.80 4.53
C THR A 585 19.65 -42.10 5.75
N ALA A 586 20.20 -40.96 6.11
CA ALA A 586 19.66 -40.11 7.16
C ALA A 586 18.36 -39.43 6.71
N HIS A 587 17.45 -39.18 7.67
CA HIS A 587 16.24 -38.39 7.40
C HIS A 587 16.63 -36.99 6.94
N GLY A 588 16.00 -36.48 5.88
CA GLY A 588 16.21 -35.08 5.47
C GLY A 588 15.94 -34.10 6.60
N TYR A 589 14.86 -34.31 7.36
CA TYR A 589 14.55 -33.49 8.53
C TYR A 589 15.58 -33.62 9.66
N PHE A 590 16.22 -34.79 9.79
CA PHE A 590 17.33 -34.94 10.72
C PHE A 590 18.55 -34.13 10.28
N ILE A 591 18.87 -34.12 8.98
CA ILE A 591 19.97 -33.29 8.44
C ILE A 591 19.73 -31.81 8.78
N LEU A 592 18.49 -31.31 8.61
CA LEU A 592 18.13 -29.94 9.01
C LEU A 592 18.26 -29.70 10.52
N ALA A 593 17.76 -30.63 11.35
CA ALA A 593 17.84 -30.52 12.80
C ALA A 593 19.30 -30.55 13.28
N ALA A 594 20.12 -31.43 12.71
CA ALA A 594 21.55 -31.53 12.97
C ALA A 594 22.29 -30.26 12.51
N ALA A 595 21.93 -29.71 11.33
CA ALA A 595 22.46 -28.45 10.85
C ALA A 595 22.15 -27.30 11.81
N ALA A 596 20.90 -27.18 12.27
CA ALA A 596 20.51 -26.18 13.27
C ALA A 596 21.31 -26.33 14.57
N GLY A 597 21.52 -27.57 15.04
CA GLY A 597 22.38 -27.83 16.19
C GLY A 597 23.84 -27.37 16.01
N LEU A 598 24.34 -27.27 14.77
CA LEU A 598 25.69 -26.79 14.45
C LEU A 598 25.80 -25.27 14.36
N PHE A 599 24.78 -24.58 13.83
CA PHE A 599 24.85 -23.14 13.55
C PHE A 599 24.07 -22.24 14.51
N VAL A 600 23.23 -22.78 15.40
CA VAL A 600 22.47 -21.96 16.35
C VAL A 600 23.35 -21.55 17.51
N TYR A 601 23.36 -20.25 17.82
CA TYR A 601 24.09 -19.70 18.96
C TYR A 601 23.37 -20.01 20.29
N PRO A 602 24.03 -20.64 21.27
CA PRO A 602 23.36 -21.10 22.49
C PRO A 602 23.12 -20.01 23.54
N ASN A 603 23.87 -18.90 23.51
CA ASN A 603 23.74 -17.85 24.53
C ASN A 603 22.68 -16.81 24.14
N LYS A 604 22.11 -16.14 25.15
CA LYS A 604 21.21 -14.99 24.95
C LYS A 604 21.90 -13.92 24.10
N GLY A 605 21.23 -13.49 23.04
CA GLY A 605 21.75 -12.50 22.10
C GLY A 605 20.63 -11.75 21.39
N PRO A 606 20.94 -11.00 20.32
CA PRO A 606 19.97 -10.18 19.59
C PRO A 606 18.93 -11.00 18.82
N VAL A 607 19.18 -12.29 18.55
CA VAL A 607 18.18 -13.17 17.94
C VAL A 607 17.03 -13.41 18.93
N ALA A 608 15.85 -12.90 18.59
CA ALA A 608 14.64 -13.05 19.39
C ALA A 608 13.93 -14.37 19.09
N ALA A 609 13.83 -14.76 17.82
CA ALA A 609 13.18 -15.99 17.40
C ALA A 609 13.71 -16.47 16.05
N ASN A 610 13.92 -17.78 15.92
CA ASN A 610 14.01 -18.45 14.62
C ASN A 610 12.64 -19.09 14.35
N TYR A 611 11.85 -18.50 13.46
CA TYR A 611 10.40 -18.76 13.39
C TYR A 611 9.94 -19.30 12.02
N GLY A 612 10.83 -19.37 11.04
CA GLY A 612 10.42 -19.79 9.69
C GLY A 612 11.54 -20.47 8.90
N LEU A 613 11.11 -21.30 7.96
CA LEU A 613 11.93 -22.03 7.01
C LEU A 613 11.34 -21.83 5.60
N GLU A 614 12.17 -21.44 4.65
CA GLU A 614 11.86 -21.26 3.23
C GLU A 614 12.83 -22.11 2.39
N GLU A 615 12.42 -22.49 1.17
CA GLU A 615 13.29 -23.10 0.14
C GLU A 615 14.20 -24.24 0.66
N CYS A 616 13.61 -25.27 1.25
CA CYS A 616 14.36 -26.45 1.67
C CYS A 616 14.50 -27.47 0.52
N ARG A 617 15.73 -27.88 0.20
CA ARG A 617 15.99 -28.96 -0.76
C ARG A 617 17.10 -29.87 -0.27
N PHE A 618 16.90 -31.18 -0.43
CA PHE A 618 17.90 -32.23 -0.24
C PHE A 618 18.42 -32.65 -1.62
N LEU A 619 19.66 -32.29 -1.91
CA LEU A 619 20.28 -32.48 -3.22
C LEU A 619 20.94 -33.86 -3.34
N ARG A 620 21.50 -34.36 -2.24
CA ARG A 620 22.18 -35.65 -2.15
C ARG A 620 21.81 -36.37 -0.85
N PRO A 621 21.72 -37.70 -0.85
CA PRO A 621 21.56 -38.46 0.39
C PRO A 621 22.81 -38.31 1.26
N ILE A 622 22.60 -38.30 2.58
CA ILE A 622 23.66 -38.45 3.58
C ILE A 622 23.49 -39.84 4.16
N TYR A 623 24.50 -40.69 4.02
CA TYR A 623 24.47 -42.04 4.53
C TYR A 623 25.00 -42.11 5.96
N HIS A 624 24.76 -43.23 6.62
CA HIS A 624 25.38 -43.51 7.90
C HIS A 624 26.92 -43.41 7.80
N ASN A 625 27.54 -42.85 8.84
CA ASN A 625 28.95 -42.49 8.97
C ASN A 625 29.46 -41.34 8.08
N ASP A 626 28.61 -40.71 7.28
CA ASP A 626 28.98 -39.46 6.61
C ASP A 626 29.11 -38.33 7.63
N THR A 627 30.00 -37.38 7.32
CA THR A 627 30.29 -36.23 8.17
C THR A 627 29.88 -34.96 7.49
N VAL A 628 29.03 -34.17 8.13
CA VAL A 628 28.51 -32.92 7.58
C VAL A 628 29.04 -31.71 8.32
N TYR A 629 29.12 -30.58 7.63
CA TYR A 629 29.24 -29.25 8.23
C TYR A 629 28.31 -28.27 7.53
N VAL A 630 28.13 -27.10 8.13
CA VAL A 630 27.22 -26.07 7.61
C VAL A 630 27.98 -24.78 7.32
N ARG A 631 27.61 -24.12 6.23
CA ARG A 631 27.83 -22.68 6.04
C ARG A 631 26.51 -21.95 6.28
N LEU A 632 26.50 -21.09 7.30
CA LEU A 632 25.38 -20.20 7.59
C LEU A 632 25.74 -18.80 7.08
N THR A 633 25.02 -18.33 6.05
CA THR A 633 25.32 -17.06 5.38
C THR A 633 24.09 -16.14 5.40
N CYS A 634 24.24 -14.87 5.78
CA CYS A 634 23.13 -13.92 5.71
C CYS A 634 22.73 -13.73 4.24
N LYS A 635 21.52 -14.17 3.88
CA LYS A 635 20.94 -14.04 2.54
C LYS A 635 20.45 -12.64 2.29
N GLN A 636 19.59 -12.13 3.16
CA GLN A 636 18.90 -10.86 2.96
C GLN A 636 18.43 -10.31 4.31
N LYS A 637 18.41 -8.99 4.42
CA LYS A 637 17.75 -8.28 5.53
C LYS A 637 16.41 -7.71 5.07
N ILE A 638 15.38 -7.92 5.87
CA ILE A 638 14.05 -7.33 5.67
C ILE A 638 13.75 -6.47 6.89
N ASP A 639 13.46 -5.20 6.61
CA ASP A 639 13.09 -4.25 7.65
C ASP A 639 11.64 -4.50 8.12
N ARG A 640 11.38 -4.25 9.41
CA ARG A 640 10.08 -4.45 10.03
C ARG A 640 9.72 -3.22 10.89
N ASP A 641 8.48 -2.78 10.73
CA ASP A 641 7.88 -1.78 11.60
C ASP A 641 7.71 -2.36 13.01
N HIS A 642 8.14 -1.60 14.02
CA HIS A 642 7.83 -1.91 15.42
C HIS A 642 6.32 -1.75 15.68
N ARG A 643 5.78 -2.64 16.51
CA ARG A 643 4.39 -2.60 17.00
C ARG A 643 4.31 -3.23 18.39
N GLY A 644 3.50 -2.64 19.27
CA GLY A 644 3.16 -3.21 20.57
C GLY A 644 4.35 -3.36 21.52
N LYS A 645 4.22 -4.24 22.51
CA LYS A 645 5.21 -4.48 23.57
C LYS A 645 6.36 -5.42 23.14
N GLU A 646 6.95 -5.18 21.98
CA GLU A 646 8.09 -5.95 21.47
C GLU A 646 9.28 -5.03 21.19
N LEU A 647 10.50 -5.43 21.55
CA LEU A 647 11.68 -4.64 21.16
C LEU A 647 11.78 -4.52 19.62
N PRO A 648 12.14 -3.35 19.07
CA PRO A 648 12.32 -3.16 17.64
C PRO A 648 13.24 -4.22 17.06
N SER A 649 12.77 -4.88 16.01
CA SER A 649 13.46 -5.97 15.34
C SER A 649 13.33 -5.83 13.84
N GLY A 650 14.25 -6.47 13.12
CA GLY A 650 14.13 -6.77 11.70
C GLY A 650 14.24 -8.27 11.46
N ILE A 651 14.03 -8.70 10.22
CA ILE A 651 14.19 -10.10 9.83
C ILE A 651 15.51 -10.25 9.10
N ALA A 652 16.31 -11.24 9.48
CA ALA A 652 17.46 -11.71 8.74
C ALA A 652 17.13 -13.08 8.15
N LYS A 653 17.13 -13.17 6.83
CA LYS A 653 17.08 -14.45 6.11
C LYS A 653 18.49 -15.01 6.05
N TRP A 654 18.69 -16.23 6.51
CA TRP A 654 20.00 -16.91 6.42
C TRP A 654 19.93 -18.09 5.48
N PHE A 655 20.82 -18.11 4.50
CA PHE A 655 21.05 -19.24 3.62
C PHE A 655 21.92 -20.26 4.34
N VAL A 656 21.39 -21.47 4.48
CA VAL A 656 22.02 -22.61 5.12
C VAL A 656 22.45 -23.55 4.02
N GLU A 657 23.75 -23.81 3.92
CA GLU A 657 24.34 -24.77 2.99
C GLU A 657 24.98 -25.89 3.81
N VAL A 658 24.52 -27.12 3.59
CA VAL A 658 25.06 -28.32 4.25
C VAL A 658 25.99 -29.01 3.27
N PHE A 659 27.22 -29.25 3.70
CA PHE A 659 28.26 -29.93 2.93
C PHE A 659 28.69 -31.21 3.63
N ASP A 660 29.07 -32.23 2.87
CA ASP A 660 29.67 -33.45 3.41
C ASP A 660 31.19 -33.34 3.60
N GLN A 661 31.84 -34.48 3.86
CA GLN A 661 33.28 -34.58 4.06
C GLN A 661 34.11 -34.22 2.81
N ASP A 662 33.52 -34.33 1.63
CA ASP A 662 34.17 -34.12 0.32
C ASP A 662 33.84 -32.73 -0.25
N ASP A 663 33.30 -31.84 0.59
CA ASP A 663 32.85 -30.49 0.24
C ASP A 663 31.74 -30.48 -0.83
N GLU A 664 30.96 -31.56 -0.95
CA GLU A 664 29.81 -31.60 -1.83
C GLU A 664 28.56 -31.05 -1.14
N LEU A 665 27.84 -30.15 -1.83
CA LEU A 665 26.58 -29.60 -1.32
C LEU A 665 25.49 -30.69 -1.29
N THR A 666 24.91 -30.90 -0.11
CA THR A 666 23.96 -32.00 0.17
C THR A 666 22.56 -31.51 0.49
N ALA A 667 22.44 -30.37 1.18
CA ALA A 667 21.16 -29.74 1.46
C ALA A 667 21.28 -28.21 1.50
N ILE A 668 20.19 -27.54 1.14
CA ILE A 668 20.04 -26.09 1.31
C ILE A 668 18.73 -25.77 2.02
N ALA A 669 18.73 -24.68 2.78
CA ALA A 669 17.52 -24.08 3.33
C ALA A 669 17.71 -22.58 3.51
N THR A 670 16.62 -21.82 3.59
CA THR A 670 16.63 -20.43 4.07
C THR A 670 15.87 -20.36 5.40
N ILE A 671 16.51 -19.92 6.47
CA ILE A 671 15.85 -19.70 7.76
C ILE A 671 15.52 -18.22 7.97
N LEU A 672 14.40 -17.96 8.63
CA LEU A 672 13.91 -16.62 8.96
C LEU A 672 14.12 -16.36 10.45
N THR A 673 15.01 -15.43 10.74
CA THR A 673 15.34 -15.07 12.11
C THR A 673 14.91 -13.64 12.39
N MET A 674 14.13 -13.45 13.46
CA MET A 674 13.84 -12.13 14.01
C MET A 674 15.03 -11.68 14.87
N VAL A 675 15.64 -10.56 14.50
CA VAL A 675 16.84 -10.03 15.14
C VAL A 675 16.54 -8.63 15.68
N GLN A 676 16.83 -8.39 16.94
CA GLN A 676 16.69 -7.10 17.60
C GLN A 676 17.59 -6.05 16.93
N LYS A 677 17.02 -4.85 16.77
CA LYS A 677 17.74 -3.67 16.31
C LYS A 677 18.54 -3.08 17.47
N LYS A 678 19.61 -2.38 17.16
CA LYS A 678 20.36 -1.60 18.15
C LYS A 678 19.47 -0.52 18.75
N SER A 679 19.50 -0.40 20.08
CA SER A 679 18.97 0.78 20.74
C SER A 679 19.79 2.01 20.33
N PRO A 680 19.16 3.10 19.87
CA PRO A 680 19.87 4.35 19.59
C PRO A 680 20.24 5.10 20.88
N PHE A 681 19.72 4.67 22.02
CA PHE A 681 19.94 5.32 23.31
C PHE A 681 21.25 4.83 23.94
N VAL A 682 22.05 5.78 24.42
CA VAL A 682 23.27 5.50 25.17
C VAL A 682 22.88 4.75 26.45
N GLN A 683 23.55 3.63 26.72
CA GLN A 683 23.29 2.84 27.93
C GLN A 683 23.93 3.54 29.14
N VAL A 684 23.21 4.50 29.72
CA VAL A 684 23.57 5.15 30.99
C VAL A 684 23.06 4.27 32.12
N ASN A 685 23.97 3.81 32.97
CA ASN A 685 23.67 2.94 34.11
C ASN A 685 24.60 3.27 35.28
N ARG A 686 24.43 2.55 36.39
CA ARG A 686 25.15 2.81 37.63
C ARG A 686 26.67 2.83 37.48
N SER A 687 27.23 2.03 36.56
CA SER A 687 28.67 1.89 36.36
C SER A 687 29.32 3.08 35.65
N ASN A 688 28.58 3.82 34.82
CA ASN A 688 29.11 4.91 34.01
C ASN A 688 28.48 6.29 34.27
N ILE A 689 27.33 6.36 34.95
CA ILE A 689 26.60 7.61 35.18
C ILE A 689 27.45 8.69 35.86
N LYS A 690 28.36 8.31 36.76
CA LYS A 690 29.26 9.25 37.46
C LYS A 690 30.09 10.10 36.48
N GLY A 691 30.55 9.53 35.37
CA GLY A 691 31.34 10.27 34.37
C GLY A 691 30.54 11.31 33.60
N TYR A 692 29.22 11.14 33.51
CA TYR A 692 28.32 12.15 32.94
C TYR A 692 28.02 13.25 33.97
N LEU A 693 27.77 12.88 35.22
CA LEU A 693 27.46 13.83 36.30
C LEU A 693 28.62 14.79 36.62
N THR A 694 29.87 14.40 36.37
CA THR A 694 31.04 15.29 36.56
C THR A 694 31.08 16.46 35.59
N GLN A 695 30.36 16.37 34.46
CA GLN A 695 30.29 17.45 33.46
C GLN A 695 29.26 18.53 33.85
N LEU A 696 28.40 18.24 34.84
CA LEU A 696 27.31 19.11 35.26
C LEU A 696 27.76 20.05 36.39
N ASN A 697 27.49 21.35 36.24
CA ASN A 697 27.68 22.38 37.26
C ASN A 697 26.44 23.29 37.35
N GLU A 698 26.39 24.19 38.33
CA GLU A 698 25.23 25.07 38.58
C GLU A 698 24.92 26.00 37.39
N ASP A 699 25.93 26.40 36.63
CA ASP A 699 25.81 27.24 35.44
C ASP A 699 25.38 26.48 34.17
N THR A 700 25.24 25.16 34.25
CA THR A 700 24.89 24.34 33.07
C THR A 700 23.45 24.60 32.66
N LYS A 701 23.27 25.14 31.46
CA LYS A 701 21.95 25.51 30.92
C LYS A 701 21.36 24.40 30.06
N PRO A 702 20.03 24.17 30.12
CA PRO A 702 19.39 23.24 29.21
C PRO A 702 19.34 23.80 27.78
N LYS A 703 19.49 22.91 26.79
CA LYS A 703 19.21 23.16 25.36
C LYS A 703 17.74 23.48 25.12
N TRP A 704 16.81 22.98 25.96
CA TRP A 704 15.36 23.28 25.91
C TRP A 704 14.69 23.12 27.28
N GLY A 705 13.54 23.76 27.51
CA GLY A 705 12.80 23.68 28.78
C GLY A 705 13.31 24.65 29.86
N LEU A 706 12.74 24.57 31.07
CA LEU A 706 12.96 25.54 32.15
C LEU A 706 13.82 25.00 33.31
N MET A 707 14.08 23.69 33.37
CA MET A 707 14.80 23.06 34.49
C MET A 707 16.24 23.57 34.58
N THR A 708 16.71 23.84 35.81
CA THR A 708 18.15 23.95 36.07
C THR A 708 18.79 22.56 36.15
N ALA A 709 20.11 22.50 36.17
CA ALA A 709 20.86 21.26 36.37
C ALA A 709 20.37 20.46 37.60
N GLN A 710 20.12 21.14 38.72
CA GLN A 710 19.64 20.52 39.94
C GLN A 710 18.20 20.00 39.82
N HIS A 711 17.28 20.81 39.26
CA HIS A 711 15.89 20.38 39.02
C HIS A 711 15.83 19.12 38.16
N MET A 712 16.71 19.01 37.16
CA MET A 712 16.78 17.81 36.31
C MET A 712 17.21 16.57 37.11
N LEU A 713 18.26 16.67 37.95
CA LEU A 713 18.71 15.54 38.76
C LEU A 713 17.65 15.09 39.77
N GLU A 714 17.00 16.04 40.44
CA GLU A 714 15.92 15.75 41.39
C GLU A 714 14.68 15.13 40.70
N HIS A 715 14.36 15.60 39.49
CA HIS A 715 13.31 15.01 38.67
C HIS A 715 13.59 13.56 38.26
N VAL A 716 14.83 13.28 37.85
CA VAL A 716 15.26 11.92 37.51
C VAL A 716 15.30 11.04 38.76
N GLU A 717 15.83 11.54 39.88
CA GLU A 717 15.83 10.83 41.17
C GLU A 717 14.40 10.44 41.58
N LYS A 718 13.46 11.39 41.56
CA LYS A 718 12.05 11.14 41.88
C LYS A 718 11.45 10.04 41.03
N THR A 719 11.74 10.04 39.72
CA THR A 719 11.28 8.99 38.80
C THR A 719 11.86 7.61 39.17
N ILE A 720 13.14 7.54 39.54
CA ILE A 720 13.79 6.28 39.94
C ILE A 720 13.26 5.78 41.30
N ARG A 721 12.98 6.69 42.25
CA ARG A 721 12.34 6.33 43.54
C ARG A 721 10.89 5.85 43.37
N ILE A 722 10.14 6.41 42.41
CA ILE A 722 8.84 5.85 41.98
C ILE A 722 9.04 4.40 41.50
N ALA A 723 10.01 4.18 40.60
CA ALA A 723 10.29 2.86 40.07
C ALA A 723 10.68 1.85 41.16
N ALA A 724 11.46 2.28 42.16
CA ALA A 724 11.88 1.50 43.33
C ALA A 724 10.77 1.24 44.37
N GLY A 725 9.53 1.65 44.10
CA GLY A 725 8.40 1.41 45.00
C GLY A 725 8.33 2.33 46.22
N GLU A 726 9.26 3.27 46.38
CA GLU A 726 9.29 4.22 47.51
C GLU A 726 8.17 5.27 47.41
N ILE A 727 7.76 5.59 46.18
CA ILE A 727 6.69 6.56 45.89
C ILE A 727 5.65 5.85 45.01
N GLN A 728 4.51 5.47 45.58
CA GLN A 728 3.42 4.74 44.88
C GLN A 728 2.01 5.28 45.17
N ASP A 729 1.89 6.25 46.08
CA ASP A 729 0.63 6.88 46.45
C ASP A 729 0.24 7.98 45.46
N PHE A 730 -0.09 7.57 44.22
CA PHE A 730 -0.63 8.42 43.17
C PHE A 730 -1.47 7.62 42.16
N ASP A 731 -2.29 8.33 41.40
CA ASP A 731 -3.12 7.78 40.34
C ASP A 731 -2.41 7.79 38.99
N ILE A 732 -2.74 6.80 38.15
CA ILE A 732 -2.30 6.77 36.75
C ILE A 732 -3.09 7.84 35.98
N ALA A 733 -2.38 8.83 35.44
CA ALA A 733 -3.00 9.97 34.75
C ALA A 733 -3.52 9.60 33.35
N THR A 734 -2.95 8.59 32.71
CA THR A 734 -3.38 8.15 31.38
C THR A 734 -4.66 7.32 31.45
N PRO A 735 -5.73 7.67 30.70
CA PRO A 735 -6.94 6.85 30.63
C PRO A 735 -6.68 5.45 30.08
N GLU A 736 -7.40 4.45 30.61
CA GLU A 736 -7.20 3.02 30.32
C GLU A 736 -7.20 2.70 28.81
N GLN A 737 -8.11 3.30 28.04
CA GLN A 737 -8.21 3.12 26.59
C GLN A 737 -6.98 3.56 25.78
N TYR A 738 -6.07 4.34 26.39
CA TYR A 738 -4.84 4.80 25.76
C TYR A 738 -3.57 4.13 26.31
N LEU A 739 -3.68 3.35 27.40
CA LEU A 739 -2.52 2.76 28.09
C LEU A 739 -1.68 1.88 27.17
N GLU A 740 -2.30 0.98 26.41
CA GLU A 740 -1.58 0.08 25.50
C GLU A 740 -0.70 0.86 24.50
N LYS A 741 -1.25 1.97 23.96
CA LYS A 741 -0.57 2.80 22.96
C LYS A 741 0.58 3.61 23.55
N VAL A 742 0.43 4.14 24.77
CA VAL A 742 1.53 4.85 25.42
C VAL A 742 2.60 3.88 25.92
N GLN A 743 2.22 2.68 26.36
CA GLN A 743 3.17 1.64 26.75
C GLN A 743 4.06 1.20 25.58
N GLU A 744 3.55 1.17 24.34
CA GLU A 744 4.37 0.97 23.14
C GLU A 744 5.52 1.99 23.04
N MET A 745 5.35 3.20 23.58
CA MET A 745 6.41 4.20 23.63
C MET A 745 7.57 3.83 24.55
N VAL A 746 7.40 2.91 25.50
CA VAL A 746 8.51 2.39 26.30
C VAL A 746 9.40 1.47 25.45
N TYR A 747 8.78 0.63 24.61
CA TYR A 747 9.47 -0.40 23.84
C TYR A 747 10.12 0.10 22.56
N ASN A 748 9.55 1.10 21.89
CA ASN A 748 10.06 1.54 20.59
C ASN A 748 11.43 2.24 20.66
N HIS A 749 12.06 2.57 19.53
CA HIS A 749 13.31 3.34 19.50
C HIS A 749 13.11 4.83 19.22
N LYS A 750 11.92 5.38 19.53
CA LYS A 750 11.65 6.81 19.36
C LYS A 750 12.04 7.57 20.63
N PRO A 751 12.73 8.72 20.50
CA PRO A 751 13.04 9.57 21.66
C PRO A 751 11.75 10.12 22.27
N MET A 752 11.82 10.46 23.56
CA MET A 752 10.73 11.18 24.23
C MET A 752 10.53 12.57 23.59
N PRO A 753 9.28 13.04 23.45
CA PRO A 753 8.99 14.35 22.85
C PRO A 753 9.59 15.48 23.70
N ARG A 754 10.14 16.50 23.03
CA ARG A 754 10.64 17.72 23.67
C ARG A 754 9.48 18.65 24.06
N GLY A 755 9.60 19.33 25.19
CA GLY A 755 8.62 20.33 25.64
C GLY A 755 7.26 19.76 26.07
N HIS A 756 7.19 18.48 26.42
CA HIS A 756 5.97 17.87 26.94
C HIS A 756 5.92 18.01 28.47
N ASN A 757 4.79 18.46 29.01
CA ASN A 757 4.58 18.59 30.45
C ASN A 757 4.25 17.22 31.05
N HIS A 758 4.96 16.83 32.11
CA HIS A 758 4.63 15.63 32.85
C HIS A 758 3.28 15.81 33.58
N PRO A 759 2.33 14.85 33.53
CA PRO A 759 0.97 15.04 34.07
C PRO A 759 0.89 15.38 35.56
N LEU A 760 1.91 14.98 36.32
CA LEU A 760 2.00 15.28 37.75
C LEU A 760 2.66 16.64 38.08
N MET A 761 3.17 17.37 37.07
CA MET A 761 3.79 18.69 37.27
C MET A 761 2.85 19.82 36.83
N LYS A 762 2.92 20.95 37.54
CA LYS A 762 2.15 22.16 37.19
C LYS A 762 2.75 22.83 35.95
N GLU A 763 1.90 23.14 34.97
CA GLU A 763 2.33 23.74 33.71
C GLU A 763 3.01 25.11 33.92
N GLY A 764 4.21 25.26 33.36
CA GLY A 764 4.96 26.52 33.38
C GLY A 764 5.58 26.92 34.72
N ILE A 765 5.51 26.05 35.75
CA ILE A 765 6.03 26.31 37.10
C ILE A 765 7.12 25.27 37.41
N LEU A 766 8.30 25.74 37.84
CA LEU A 766 9.33 24.87 38.40
C LEU A 766 8.90 24.42 39.80
N GLU A 767 9.00 23.12 40.08
CA GLU A 767 8.84 22.60 41.45
C GLU A 767 9.95 23.17 42.35
N ASP A 768 9.66 23.35 43.65
CA ASP A 768 10.68 23.76 44.61
C ASP A 768 11.78 22.68 44.70
N LEU A 769 13.04 23.12 44.78
CA LEU A 769 14.18 22.22 44.97
C LEU A 769 14.08 21.52 46.33
N ILE A 770 14.35 20.21 46.33
CA ILE A 770 14.28 19.33 47.50
C ILE A 770 15.62 19.32 48.24
N HIS A 771 16.74 19.35 47.51
CA HIS A 771 18.08 19.30 48.10
C HIS A 771 18.71 20.68 48.21
N ASP A 772 19.64 20.82 49.16
CA ASP A 772 20.30 22.11 49.44
C ASP A 772 21.21 22.57 48.29
N ASP A 773 21.83 21.63 47.55
CA ASP A 773 22.77 21.92 46.47
C ASP A 773 22.85 20.81 45.40
N LEU A 774 23.54 21.13 44.30
CA LEU A 774 23.70 20.24 43.14
C LEU A 774 24.51 18.97 43.47
N GLU A 775 25.50 19.04 44.35
CA GLU A 775 26.33 17.88 44.71
C GLU A 775 25.55 16.87 45.56
N THR A 776 24.70 17.37 46.44
CA THR A 776 23.75 16.57 47.21
C THR A 776 22.75 15.88 46.27
N ALA A 777 22.20 16.61 45.28
CA ALA A 777 21.32 16.04 44.26
C ALA A 777 22.01 14.93 43.43
N LYS A 778 23.29 15.11 43.05
CA LYS A 778 24.08 14.06 42.39
C LYS A 778 24.21 12.82 43.27
N SER A 779 24.55 12.99 44.55
CA SER A 779 24.69 11.87 45.49
C SER A 779 23.38 11.11 45.67
N LYS A 780 22.27 11.85 45.79
CA LYS A 780 20.94 11.28 46.02
C LYS A 780 20.36 10.55 44.81
N LEU A 781 20.64 11.02 43.59
CA LEU A 781 20.35 10.26 42.37
C LEU A 781 21.07 8.90 42.35
N LEU A 782 22.35 8.86 42.75
CA LEU A 782 23.10 7.60 42.80
C LEU A 782 22.52 6.62 43.84
N GLU A 783 22.12 7.14 45.01
CA GLU A 783 21.45 6.36 46.07
C GLU A 783 20.11 5.79 45.58
N ALA A 784 19.33 6.58 44.83
CA ALA A 784 18.07 6.11 44.24
C ALA A 784 18.30 4.99 43.22
N MET A 785 19.34 5.09 42.38
CA MET A 785 19.70 4.02 41.45
C MET A 785 20.12 2.73 42.17
N ASP A 786 20.90 2.83 43.25
CA ASP A 786 21.28 1.69 44.07
C ASP A 786 20.04 1.04 44.72
N SER A 787 19.11 1.86 45.19
CA SER A 787 17.84 1.41 45.81
C SER A 787 16.94 0.70 44.79
N PHE A 788 16.84 1.20 43.56
CA PHE A 788 16.12 0.55 42.47
C PHE A 788 16.65 -0.86 42.17
N ASP A 789 17.98 -1.01 42.06
CA ASP A 789 18.59 -2.32 41.78
C ASP A 789 18.39 -3.31 42.94
N VAL A 790 18.48 -2.84 44.19
CA VAL A 790 18.21 -3.68 45.38
C VAL A 790 16.73 -4.09 45.43
N TYR A 791 15.81 -3.16 45.22
CA TYR A 791 14.37 -3.40 45.31
C TYR A 791 13.91 -4.51 44.36
N PHE A 792 14.29 -4.44 43.08
CA PHE A 792 13.92 -5.48 42.10
C PHE A 792 14.73 -6.77 42.22
N LYS A 793 15.89 -6.74 42.89
CA LYS A 793 16.63 -7.96 43.24
C LYS A 793 15.91 -8.72 44.36
N GLU A 794 15.38 -8.00 45.34
CA GLU A 794 14.60 -8.59 46.44
C GLU A 794 13.17 -8.96 46.02
N ASN A 795 12.61 -8.27 45.01
CA ASN A 795 11.25 -8.43 44.54
C ASN A 795 11.20 -8.57 43.00
N PRO A 796 11.61 -9.71 42.41
CA PRO A 796 11.80 -9.85 40.96
C PRO A 796 10.50 -9.73 40.13
N ASP A 797 9.37 -10.14 40.71
CA ASP A 797 8.07 -10.18 40.02
C ASP A 797 7.17 -8.98 40.36
N VAL A 798 7.69 -7.99 41.11
CA VAL A 798 6.90 -6.81 41.50
C VAL A 798 6.62 -5.92 40.30
N ILE A 799 5.45 -5.31 40.32
CA ILE A 799 5.00 -4.33 39.33
C ILE A 799 4.70 -3.03 40.10
N THR A 800 5.21 -1.91 39.63
CA THR A 800 5.03 -0.59 40.26
C THR A 800 4.36 0.38 39.29
N LYS A 801 3.63 1.36 39.82
CA LYS A 801 2.90 2.36 39.05
C LYS A 801 3.86 3.37 38.41
N ASN A 802 3.56 3.73 37.17
CA ASN A 802 4.04 4.91 36.47
C ASN A 802 2.85 5.80 36.09
N ALA A 803 2.95 7.11 36.29
CA ALA A 803 1.84 8.04 36.08
C ALA A 803 1.36 8.10 34.62
N VAL A 804 2.24 7.84 33.65
CA VAL A 804 1.94 7.92 32.21
C VAL A 804 1.73 6.54 31.62
N PHE A 805 2.60 5.59 31.94
CA PHE A 805 2.66 4.28 31.29
C PHE A 805 1.89 3.19 32.04
N GLY A 806 1.25 3.53 33.16
CA GLY A 806 0.49 2.59 33.98
C GLY A 806 1.40 1.68 34.80
N GLU A 807 0.98 0.45 35.04
CA GLU A 807 1.74 -0.53 35.81
C GLU A 807 2.90 -1.10 34.98
N MET A 808 4.10 -1.15 35.57
CA MET A 808 5.34 -1.53 34.90
C MET A 808 6.19 -2.51 35.72
N ASN A 809 6.72 -3.53 35.06
CA ASN A 809 7.71 -4.45 35.66
C ASN A 809 9.15 -3.91 35.54
N LYS A 810 10.13 -4.62 36.12
CA LYS A 810 11.55 -4.24 36.06
C LYS A 810 12.04 -3.95 34.64
N PHE A 811 11.71 -4.82 33.69
CA PHE A 811 12.20 -4.70 32.32
C PHE A 811 11.64 -3.45 31.64
N GLU A 812 10.35 -3.15 31.83
CA GLU A 812 9.75 -1.93 31.32
C GLU A 812 10.38 -0.68 31.97
N TRP A 813 10.68 -0.72 33.26
CA TRP A 813 11.40 0.36 33.95
C TRP A 813 12.83 0.54 33.47
N ASP A 814 13.58 -0.53 33.24
CA ASP A 814 14.93 -0.48 32.69
C ASP A 814 14.91 0.23 31.32
N LEU A 815 13.94 -0.09 30.45
CA LEU A 815 13.77 0.57 29.16
C LEU A 815 13.40 2.05 29.30
N LEU A 816 12.46 2.36 30.19
CA LEU A 816 12.01 3.73 30.42
C LEU A 816 13.11 4.60 31.00
N ASN A 817 13.85 4.11 32.01
CA ASN A 817 14.94 4.83 32.67
C ASN A 817 16.04 5.17 31.69
N VAL A 818 16.41 4.25 30.78
CA VAL A 818 17.38 4.55 29.72
C VAL A 818 16.89 5.70 28.84
N LYS A 819 15.63 5.68 28.39
CA LYS A 819 15.06 6.75 27.57
C LYS A 819 14.96 8.07 28.29
N HIS A 820 14.53 8.04 29.55
CA HIS A 820 14.33 9.21 30.39
C HIS A 820 15.67 9.89 30.69
N LEU A 821 16.68 9.12 31.07
CA LEU A 821 18.05 9.61 31.23
C LEU A 821 18.59 10.19 29.92
N ASN A 822 18.42 9.50 28.79
CA ASN A 822 18.88 10.03 27.50
C ASN A 822 18.18 11.35 27.14
N HIS A 823 16.87 11.48 27.40
CA HIS A 823 16.14 12.72 27.15
C HIS A 823 16.74 13.90 27.92
N HIS A 824 16.95 13.73 29.22
CA HIS A 824 17.50 14.80 30.06
C HIS A 824 18.99 15.01 29.87
N PHE A 825 19.77 13.98 29.58
CA PHE A 825 21.19 14.15 29.32
C PHE A 825 21.44 14.84 27.97
N ASP A 826 20.64 14.57 26.92
CA ASP A 826 20.66 15.39 25.70
C ASP A 826 20.20 16.83 26.00
N GLN A 827 19.18 17.01 26.86
CA GLN A 827 18.71 18.32 27.30
C GLN A 827 19.84 19.18 27.88
N PHE A 828 20.80 18.59 28.58
CA PHE A 828 21.94 19.30 29.17
C PHE A 828 23.27 19.09 28.40
N GLY A 829 23.24 18.45 27.23
CA GLY A 829 24.43 18.24 26.40
C GLY A 829 25.48 17.30 27.02
N LEU A 830 25.06 16.32 27.80
CA LEU A 830 25.95 15.38 28.50
C LEU A 830 26.28 14.13 27.68
N LEU A 831 25.53 13.83 26.61
CA LEU A 831 25.70 12.60 25.81
C LEU A 831 26.73 12.72 24.67
N ASP A 832 27.25 13.91 24.44
CA ASP A 832 28.11 14.26 23.29
C ASP A 832 29.60 13.94 23.54
#